data_AF-A0A1Y2NZP5-F1
#
_entry.id   AF-A0A1Y2NZP5-F1
#
_cell.length_a   1.000
_cell.length_b   1.000
_cell.length_c   1.000
_cell.angle_alpha   90.00
_cell.angle_beta   90.00
_cell.angle_gamma   90.00
#
_symmetry.space_group_name_H-M   'P 1'
#
loop_
_entity.id
_entity.type
_entity.pdbx_description
1 polymer ?
#
loop_
_entity_poly.entity_id
_entity_poly.type
_entity_poly.pdbx_seq_one_letter_code
_entity_poly.pdbx_strand_id
1 'polypeptide(L)'
;MIQSHRPGGELAFLTPKGGLVRFAARFGPDGESAGHPGRPGRTVTLDGDRTVVQYRVAPGDRRALAALEREAAAAVALERRYGDMGFREVFTRVVGYDLDAPEPFVLYRPASGEPLAAYGGALGVRDQQRVAAQLVLAVRLMGAAGLVHRAIGPDTVRWDGAHVRIAEPYAALRAGEPREAFGAAPWASPEQRGGTGTADPRDDLWSVAHLLYYLVAGRPDRGAGPPADLAAFRGLTAFHDSGAFAPSAADRPTPVELMRFLRVPDPLTAATAEAAAANRSGSSGRTAAPGRTAGPGPAAAPGRPAGPGPADHAGPLDPADPLDPVGPGGAAYDRRIARKRADLGLDRPEPPPQEPGRQGRPPWWRLSGRRPAAPPPAPPAAPSPPAAEAASAERLCPHCLLPVAYDPSRLVTIDPKGDRVPLDVSGDLPPAHLRDLLRTAYQVCPYADGGTPHELPVPYLTNGRPLTIALVGSSGVGKTHLLAAMLAEVEQGGLEPYGLKCLPLNPDTHRAFLRERVHSLLQGRELGRTGQQTFARFADGLLVTGNGPARPVVFFDLAGEDLAQDGEVARFLTGVDAFVFVLDPLRALDLPSLDPVRERNGLRRRDLGDEAFTTVLNRIPRTWGPYVAAPAAIAVNKSDLVRVEPAVDRWLGRSLPPRFRPDEVRAESRDAHAFVSRHATAAWLRPFDDCARCTLHFVAATGGQARDDRFPHGVRPRRVLAPLLSIFAMCGLLPGVDHREAGI
;
A
#
# COMPACT_ATOMS: atom_id res chain seq x y z
N MET A 1 32.83 34.18 -27.57
CA MET A 1 33.79 33.08 -27.82
C MET A 1 33.09 31.79 -27.45
N ILE A 2 32.89 30.92 -28.43
CA ILE A 2 32.02 29.74 -28.38
C ILE A 2 32.78 28.61 -27.69
N GLN A 3 32.40 28.25 -26.46
CA GLN A 3 32.97 27.09 -25.76
C GLN A 3 32.16 25.83 -26.08
N SER A 4 32.74 25.04 -26.99
CA SER A 4 32.80 23.57 -26.98
C SER A 4 31.52 22.78 -26.68
N HIS A 5 30.84 22.37 -27.76
CA HIS A 5 29.96 21.19 -27.80
C HIS A 5 30.64 19.97 -27.17
N ARG A 6 30.03 19.41 -26.12
CA ARG A 6 30.33 18.02 -25.72
C ARG A 6 29.89 17.06 -26.85
N PRO A 7 30.65 15.99 -27.14
CA PRO A 7 30.18 14.95 -28.05
C PRO A 7 28.91 14.30 -27.47
N GLY A 8 27.96 13.98 -28.34
CA GLY A 8 26.65 13.44 -27.95
C GLY A 8 26.78 12.17 -27.11
N GLY A 9 26.01 12.09 -26.03
CA GLY A 9 25.84 10.87 -25.24
C GLY A 9 24.63 10.08 -25.71
N GLU A 10 24.45 8.85 -25.23
CA GLU A 10 23.15 8.16 -25.33
C GLU A 10 22.31 8.50 -24.10
N LEU A 11 21.01 8.75 -24.29
CA LEU A 11 20.05 8.87 -23.20
C LEU A 11 19.02 7.74 -23.31
N ALA A 12 18.97 6.90 -22.28
CA ALA A 12 17.97 5.85 -22.12
C ALA A 12 16.93 6.26 -21.08
N PHE A 13 15.65 5.99 -21.32
CA PHE A 13 14.58 6.28 -20.37
C PHE A 13 13.32 5.43 -20.65
N LEU A 14 12.45 5.34 -19.64
CA LEU A 14 11.14 4.74 -19.77
C LEU A 14 10.14 5.77 -20.31
N THR A 15 9.40 5.40 -21.35
CA THR A 15 8.25 6.17 -21.83
C THR A 15 7.11 6.14 -20.80
N PRO A 16 6.11 7.04 -20.89
CA PRO A 16 4.93 6.97 -20.04
C PRO A 16 4.24 5.60 -20.11
N LYS A 17 4.27 4.92 -21.27
CA LYS A 17 3.72 3.56 -21.44
C LYS A 17 4.61 2.43 -20.90
N GLY A 18 5.76 2.76 -20.32
CA GLY A 18 6.70 1.82 -19.71
C GLY A 18 7.72 1.20 -20.66
N GLY A 19 7.64 1.44 -21.98
CA GLY A 19 8.66 0.95 -22.90
C GLY A 19 9.99 1.70 -22.73
N LEU A 20 11.10 0.97 -22.67
CA LEU A 20 12.44 1.55 -22.68
C LEU A 20 12.81 2.02 -24.09
N VAL A 21 13.31 3.24 -24.20
CA VAL A 21 13.80 3.83 -25.45
C VAL A 21 15.21 4.40 -25.23
N ARG A 22 15.98 4.46 -26.32
CA ARG A 22 17.35 5.00 -26.36
C ARG A 22 17.46 6.00 -27.50
N PHE A 23 18.09 7.13 -27.24
CA PHE A 23 18.29 8.20 -28.22
C PHE A 23 19.69 8.78 -28.13
N ALA A 24 20.24 9.23 -29.26
CA ALA A 24 21.42 10.08 -29.23
C ALA A 24 21.02 11.44 -28.63
N ALA A 25 21.77 11.94 -27.66
CA ALA A 25 21.41 13.11 -26.87
C ALA A 25 22.53 14.15 -26.83
N ARG A 26 22.16 15.41 -27.10
CA ARG A 26 22.99 16.58 -26.84
C ARG A 26 22.41 17.37 -25.68
N PHE A 27 23.22 17.58 -24.64
CA PHE A 27 22.80 18.27 -23.42
C PHE A 27 23.17 19.75 -23.49
N GLY A 28 22.20 20.63 -23.27
CA GLY A 28 22.40 22.06 -23.06
C GLY A 28 22.95 22.36 -21.67
N PRO A 29 23.23 23.65 -21.37
CA PRO A 29 23.66 24.07 -20.05
C PRO A 29 22.56 23.83 -19.01
N ASP A 30 22.97 23.54 -17.78
CA ASP A 30 22.05 23.56 -16.64
C ASP A 30 21.65 25.01 -16.34
N GLY A 31 20.36 25.24 -16.09
CA GLY A 31 19.82 26.51 -15.67
C GLY A 31 18.80 26.34 -14.54
N GLU A 32 18.59 27.42 -13.78
CA GLU A 32 17.38 27.53 -12.96
C GLU A 32 16.21 27.64 -13.93
N SER A 33 15.39 26.60 -13.99
CA SER A 33 14.22 26.62 -14.86
C SER A 33 13.18 27.55 -14.27
N ALA A 34 12.78 28.56 -15.04
CA ALA A 34 11.69 29.45 -14.68
C ALA A 34 10.42 28.63 -14.41
N GLY A 35 10.09 28.42 -13.13
CA GLY A 35 8.87 27.74 -12.71
C GLY A 35 9.05 26.39 -11.99
N HIS A 36 10.25 25.81 -11.89
CA HIS A 36 10.51 24.54 -11.16
C HIS A 36 11.44 24.79 -9.96
N PRO A 37 10.90 25.11 -8.76
CA PRO A 37 11.71 25.59 -7.65
C PRO A 37 12.74 24.57 -7.17
N GLY A 38 14.01 24.97 -7.10
CA GLY A 38 15.06 24.21 -6.44
C GLY A 38 15.50 22.93 -7.16
N ARG A 39 15.19 22.76 -8.46
CA ARG A 39 15.68 21.62 -9.26
C ARG A 39 16.47 22.07 -10.49
N PRO A 40 17.65 21.50 -10.76
CA PRO A 40 18.38 21.78 -11.98
C PRO A 40 17.60 21.26 -13.19
N GLY A 41 17.40 22.14 -14.17
CA GLY A 41 16.80 21.80 -15.44
C GLY A 41 17.73 22.12 -16.61
N ARG A 42 17.64 21.36 -17.69
CA ARG A 42 18.37 21.63 -18.94
C ARG A 42 17.59 21.20 -20.17
N THR A 43 17.85 21.88 -21.27
CA THR A 43 17.36 21.46 -22.58
C THR A 43 18.20 20.28 -23.09
N VAL A 44 17.54 19.28 -23.68
CA VAL A 44 18.19 18.12 -24.31
C VAL A 44 17.65 17.97 -25.72
N THR A 45 18.54 17.80 -26.71
CA THR A 45 18.16 17.50 -28.09
C THR A 45 18.38 16.01 -28.35
N LEU A 46 17.30 15.28 -28.63
CA LEU A 46 17.27 13.86 -28.95
C LEU A 46 17.31 13.66 -30.47
N ASP A 47 18.15 12.76 -30.96
CA ASP A 47 18.39 12.41 -32.38
C ASP A 47 18.63 13.62 -33.32
N GLY A 48 19.05 14.76 -32.76
CA GLY A 48 19.43 15.95 -33.52
C GLY A 48 18.33 16.99 -33.76
N ASP A 49 17.05 16.65 -33.58
CA ASP A 49 15.92 17.54 -33.89
C ASP A 49 14.87 17.66 -32.76
N ARG A 50 14.71 16.64 -31.93
CA ARG A 50 13.67 16.60 -30.89
C ARG A 50 14.15 17.25 -29.60
N THR A 51 13.63 18.45 -29.31
CA THR A 51 13.97 19.18 -28.09
C THR A 51 13.05 18.78 -26.94
N VAL A 52 13.65 18.45 -25.78
CA VAL A 52 12.97 18.16 -24.52
C VAL A 52 13.61 18.96 -23.37
N VAL A 53 12.87 19.16 -22.29
CA VAL A 53 13.38 19.72 -21.04
C VAL A 53 13.56 18.58 -20.04
N GLN A 54 14.73 18.48 -19.44
CA GLN A 54 15.07 17.48 -18.44
C GLN A 54 15.21 18.14 -17.06
N TYR A 55 14.41 17.68 -16.09
CA TYR A 55 14.57 18.03 -14.68
C TYR A 55 15.23 16.88 -13.94
N ARG A 56 16.26 17.21 -13.14
CA ARG A 56 17.16 16.23 -12.51
C ARG A 56 17.16 16.39 -11.00
N VAL A 57 17.47 15.31 -10.29
CA VAL A 57 17.79 15.35 -8.87
C VAL A 57 19.23 14.90 -8.67
N ALA A 58 19.97 15.65 -7.86
CA ALA A 58 21.33 15.28 -7.48
C ALA A 58 21.31 14.00 -6.62
N PRO A 59 22.34 13.14 -6.71
CA PRO A 59 22.42 11.93 -5.89
C PRO A 59 22.35 12.26 -4.40
N GLY A 60 21.63 11.44 -3.62
CA GLY A 60 21.58 11.56 -2.15
C GLY A 60 20.53 12.52 -1.58
N ASP A 61 19.90 13.40 -2.37
CA ASP A 61 18.78 14.22 -1.89
C ASP A 61 17.47 13.40 -1.86
N ARG A 62 17.21 12.78 -0.70
CA ARG A 62 16.05 11.91 -0.49
C ARG A 62 14.72 12.66 -0.64
N ARG A 63 14.66 13.95 -0.28
CA ARG A 63 13.42 14.73 -0.33
C ARG A 63 13.13 15.15 -1.77
N ALA A 64 14.14 15.62 -2.49
CA ALA A 64 14.01 15.94 -3.90
C ALA A 64 13.66 14.70 -4.74
N LEU A 65 14.26 13.54 -4.42
CA LEU A 65 13.95 12.29 -5.10
C LEU A 65 12.49 11.85 -4.86
N ALA A 66 12.01 11.90 -3.62
CA ALA A 66 10.61 11.60 -3.33
C ALA A 66 9.64 12.56 -4.04
N ALA A 67 10.00 13.84 -4.17
CA ALA A 67 9.22 14.81 -4.90
C ALA A 67 9.26 14.59 -6.42
N LEU A 68 10.39 14.12 -6.97
CA LEU A 68 10.50 13.71 -8.38
C LEU A 68 9.72 12.43 -8.68
N GLU A 69 9.72 11.46 -7.77
CA GLU A 69 8.91 10.24 -7.87
C GLU A 69 7.41 10.59 -7.97
N ARG A 70 6.93 11.48 -7.09
CA ARG A 70 5.54 11.97 -7.14
C ARG A 70 5.22 12.72 -8.41
N GLU A 71 6.12 13.59 -8.86
CA GLU A 71 5.96 14.32 -10.11
C GLU A 71 5.86 13.37 -11.31
N ALA A 72 6.77 12.40 -11.41
CA ALA A 72 6.76 11.40 -12.47
C ALA A 72 5.46 10.58 -12.44
N ALA A 73 5.03 10.12 -11.27
CA ALA A 73 3.78 9.37 -11.13
C ALA A 73 2.55 10.20 -11.53
N ALA A 74 2.47 11.48 -11.12
CA ALA A 74 1.39 12.38 -11.49
C ALA A 74 1.37 12.65 -13.01
N ALA A 75 2.53 12.97 -13.60
CA ALA A 75 2.65 13.24 -15.03
C ALA A 75 2.32 12.02 -15.89
N VAL A 76 2.82 10.83 -15.51
CA VAL A 76 2.53 9.57 -16.19
C VAL A 76 1.05 9.20 -16.06
N ALA A 77 0.44 9.42 -14.89
CA ALA A 77 -0.99 9.17 -14.70
C ALA A 77 -1.86 10.04 -15.62
N LEU A 78 -1.54 11.34 -15.74
CA LEU A 78 -2.25 12.26 -16.63
C LEU A 78 -2.04 11.89 -18.11
N GLU A 79 -0.79 11.62 -18.53
CA GLU A 79 -0.50 11.26 -19.93
C GLU A 79 -1.14 9.93 -20.33
N ARG A 80 -1.13 8.91 -19.47
CA ARG A 80 -1.80 7.63 -19.77
C ARG A 80 -3.32 7.75 -19.84
N ARG A 81 -3.91 8.58 -18.98
CA ARG A 81 -5.38 8.73 -18.91
C ARG A 81 -5.93 9.65 -19.99
N TYR A 82 -5.18 10.69 -20.35
CA TYR A 82 -5.70 11.78 -21.19
C TYR A 82 -4.85 12.10 -22.42
N GLY A 83 -3.66 11.51 -22.60
CA GLY A 83 -2.71 11.87 -23.66
C GLY A 83 -3.22 11.66 -25.09
N ASP A 84 -4.19 10.77 -25.27
CA ASP A 84 -4.85 10.49 -26.57
C ASP A 84 -6.18 11.27 -26.74
N MET A 85 -6.60 12.04 -25.72
CA MET A 85 -7.87 12.78 -25.71
C MET A 85 -7.69 14.22 -26.24
N GLY A 86 -8.79 14.84 -26.70
CA GLY A 86 -8.78 16.20 -27.26
C GLY A 86 -8.46 17.33 -26.27
N PHE A 87 -8.62 17.09 -24.96
CA PHE A 87 -8.34 18.06 -23.91
C PHE A 87 -6.94 17.90 -23.29
N ARG A 88 -6.07 17.05 -23.86
CA ARG A 88 -4.67 16.88 -23.41
C ARG A 88 -3.86 18.18 -23.41
N GLU A 89 -4.27 19.15 -24.23
CA GLU A 89 -3.50 20.39 -24.44
C GLU A 89 -3.44 21.24 -23.17
N VAL A 90 -4.29 21.00 -22.17
CA VAL A 90 -4.26 21.74 -20.89
C VAL A 90 -3.07 21.39 -19.99
N PHE A 91 -2.35 20.31 -20.28
CA PHE A 91 -1.21 19.84 -19.47
C PHE A 91 0.10 19.87 -20.25
N THR A 92 1.20 20.18 -19.55
CA THR A 92 2.55 19.91 -20.06
C THR A 92 2.77 18.40 -20.23
N ARG A 93 3.34 18.01 -21.37
CA ARG A 93 3.44 16.60 -21.76
C ARG A 93 4.76 15.97 -21.34
N VAL A 94 4.67 14.90 -20.55
CA VAL A 94 5.81 14.06 -20.19
C VAL A 94 6.23 13.21 -21.38
N VAL A 95 7.54 13.15 -21.63
CA VAL A 95 8.18 12.35 -22.69
C VAL A 95 8.71 11.03 -22.13
N GLY A 96 9.21 11.04 -20.90
CA GLY A 96 9.74 9.86 -20.23
C GLY A 96 10.45 10.19 -18.93
N TYR A 97 10.97 9.16 -18.27
CA TYR A 97 11.64 9.27 -16.97
C TYR A 97 12.64 8.14 -16.77
N ASP A 98 13.62 8.35 -15.90
CA ASP A 98 14.42 7.29 -15.29
C ASP A 98 14.65 7.68 -13.83
N LEU A 99 13.96 6.98 -12.93
CA LEU A 99 14.01 7.25 -11.49
C LEU A 99 15.07 6.41 -10.77
N ASP A 100 15.72 5.47 -11.48
CA ASP A 100 16.76 4.59 -10.95
C ASP A 100 18.16 4.95 -11.48
N ALA A 101 18.25 5.92 -12.40
CA ALA A 101 19.49 6.53 -12.86
C ALA A 101 20.33 7.10 -11.69
N PRO A 102 21.67 7.25 -11.84
CA PRO A 102 22.50 7.88 -10.83
C PRO A 102 22.05 9.30 -10.51
N GLU A 103 21.55 10.02 -11.51
CA GLU A 103 20.84 11.29 -11.37
C GLU A 103 19.41 11.09 -11.88
N PRO A 104 18.45 10.77 -11.01
CA PRO A 104 17.06 10.55 -11.40
C PRO A 104 16.49 11.76 -12.14
N PHE A 105 15.69 11.52 -13.18
CA PHE A 105 15.14 12.60 -14.00
C PHE A 105 13.76 12.31 -14.58
N VAL A 106 13.09 13.39 -14.98
CA VAL A 106 11.87 13.39 -15.81
C VAL A 106 12.10 14.30 -17.03
N LEU A 107 11.54 13.91 -18.17
CA LEU A 107 11.62 14.62 -19.44
C LEU A 107 10.24 15.13 -19.83
N TYR A 108 10.17 16.39 -20.25
CA TYR A 108 8.95 17.02 -20.77
C TYR A 108 9.18 17.62 -22.15
N ARG A 109 8.10 17.78 -22.91
CA ARG A 109 8.12 18.65 -24.08
C ARG A 109 8.21 20.11 -23.63
N PRO A 110 8.98 20.97 -24.31
CA PRO A 110 8.98 22.39 -24.04
C PRO A 110 7.55 22.95 -24.15
N ALA A 111 7.10 23.66 -23.12
CA ALA A 111 5.76 24.24 -23.13
C ALA A 111 5.68 25.42 -24.13
N SER A 112 4.58 25.49 -24.89
CA SER A 112 4.29 26.60 -25.80
C SER A 112 3.57 27.75 -25.08
N GLY A 113 3.46 28.91 -25.74
CA GLY A 113 2.78 30.09 -25.21
C GLY A 113 3.60 30.89 -24.21
N GLU A 114 3.07 32.02 -23.75
CA GLU A 114 3.69 32.90 -22.74
C GLU A 114 3.06 32.69 -21.36
N PRO A 115 3.79 32.88 -20.24
CA PRO A 115 3.20 32.83 -18.90
C PRO A 115 2.06 33.82 -18.75
N LEU A 116 1.01 33.45 -18.01
CA LEU A 116 -0.13 34.32 -17.72
C LEU A 116 0.25 35.58 -16.94
N ALA A 117 1.42 35.60 -16.29
CA ALA A 117 2.04 36.80 -15.70
C ALA A 117 2.19 37.96 -16.71
N ALA A 118 2.32 37.67 -18.01
CA ALA A 118 2.41 38.70 -19.05
C ALA A 118 1.05 39.34 -19.41
N TYR A 119 -0.07 38.81 -18.89
CA TYR A 119 -1.43 39.15 -19.34
C TYR A 119 -2.33 39.79 -18.26
N GLY A 120 -1.78 40.18 -17.11
CA GLY A 120 -2.54 40.86 -16.06
C GLY A 120 -3.26 42.10 -16.57
N GLY A 121 -4.60 42.07 -16.63
CA GLY A 121 -5.44 43.17 -17.11
C GLY A 121 -5.41 43.40 -18.63
N ALA A 122 -4.58 42.65 -19.37
CA ALA A 122 -4.36 42.83 -20.80
C ALA A 122 -5.15 41.84 -21.66
N LEU A 123 -5.67 40.76 -21.06
CA LEU A 123 -6.38 39.71 -21.78
C LEU A 123 -7.82 40.14 -22.13
N GLY A 124 -8.25 39.96 -23.38
CA GLY A 124 -9.62 40.28 -23.81
C GLY A 124 -10.67 39.37 -23.16
N VAL A 125 -11.92 39.86 -23.05
CA VAL A 125 -13.02 39.15 -22.35
C VAL A 125 -13.27 37.72 -22.88
N ARG A 126 -13.20 37.52 -24.20
CA ARG A 126 -13.38 36.18 -24.81
C ARG A 126 -12.26 35.22 -24.40
N ASP A 127 -11.04 35.71 -24.35
CA ASP A 127 -9.88 34.91 -23.95
C ASP A 127 -9.90 34.62 -22.46
N GLN A 128 -10.30 35.59 -21.62
CA GLN A 128 -10.54 35.38 -20.19
C GLN A 128 -11.55 34.24 -19.94
N GLN A 129 -12.67 34.23 -20.67
CA GLN A 129 -13.67 33.16 -20.56
C GLN A 129 -13.12 31.80 -21.00
N ARG A 130 -12.31 31.78 -22.06
CA ARG A 130 -11.67 30.55 -22.56
C ARG A 130 -10.64 30.00 -21.57
N VAL A 131 -9.81 30.88 -21.02
CA VAL A 131 -8.84 30.54 -19.96
C VAL A 131 -9.57 29.99 -18.74
N ALA A 132 -10.64 30.64 -18.28
CA ALA A 132 -11.45 30.17 -17.15
C ALA A 132 -12.01 28.76 -17.40
N ALA A 133 -12.62 28.53 -18.55
CA ALA A 133 -13.20 27.25 -18.90
C ALA A 133 -12.15 26.12 -18.92
N GLN A 134 -11.00 26.37 -19.54
CA GLN A 134 -9.95 25.35 -19.66
C GLN A 134 -9.24 25.09 -18.32
N LEU A 135 -9.04 26.09 -17.47
CA LEU A 135 -8.46 25.90 -16.14
C LEU A 135 -9.37 25.08 -15.23
N VAL A 136 -10.68 25.38 -15.20
CA VAL A 136 -11.63 24.58 -14.40
C VAL A 136 -11.74 23.16 -14.96
N LEU A 137 -11.69 22.98 -16.28
CA LEU A 137 -11.59 21.65 -16.89
C LEU A 137 -10.31 20.93 -16.46
N ALA A 138 -9.16 21.59 -16.44
CA ALA A 138 -7.90 20.97 -16.01
C ALA A 138 -7.98 20.50 -14.55
N VAL A 139 -8.55 21.31 -13.65
CA VAL A 139 -8.78 20.91 -12.24
C VAL A 139 -9.75 19.74 -12.15
N ARG A 140 -10.82 19.72 -12.96
CA ARG A 140 -11.75 18.58 -13.04
C ARG A 140 -11.04 17.28 -13.46
N LEU A 141 -10.16 17.36 -14.46
CA LEU A 141 -9.40 16.22 -14.98
C LEU A 141 -8.38 15.70 -13.96
N MET A 142 -7.66 16.60 -13.27
CA MET A 142 -6.73 16.24 -12.19
C MET A 142 -7.48 15.63 -11.00
N GLY A 143 -8.60 16.22 -10.58
CA GLY A 143 -9.44 15.68 -9.52
C GLY A 143 -9.97 14.28 -9.83
N ALA A 144 -10.38 14.01 -11.08
CA ALA A 144 -10.77 12.66 -11.52
C ALA A 144 -9.61 11.66 -11.49
N ALA A 145 -8.37 12.13 -11.73
CA ALA A 145 -7.16 11.34 -11.58
C ALA A 145 -6.68 11.23 -10.12
N GLY A 146 -7.43 11.81 -9.17
CA GLY A 146 -7.09 11.84 -7.74
C GLY A 146 -5.86 12.69 -7.43
N LEU A 147 -5.63 13.76 -8.20
CA LEU A 147 -4.47 14.66 -8.08
C LEU A 147 -4.92 16.09 -7.73
N VAL A 148 -4.08 16.78 -6.96
CA VAL A 148 -4.16 18.22 -6.68
C VAL A 148 -2.82 18.83 -7.07
N HIS A 149 -2.84 19.84 -7.95
CA HIS A 149 -1.65 20.41 -8.57
C HIS A 149 -0.83 21.28 -7.62
N ARG A 150 -1.51 22.12 -6.81
CA ARG A 150 -0.95 22.98 -5.74
C ARG A 150 -0.05 24.12 -6.19
N ALA A 151 0.37 24.15 -7.45
CA ALA A 151 1.23 25.17 -8.02
C ALA A 151 0.59 25.97 -9.17
N ILE A 152 -0.75 26.09 -9.21
CA ILE A 152 -1.42 26.92 -10.22
C ILE A 152 -1.22 28.40 -9.89
N GLY A 153 -0.70 29.18 -10.84
CA GLY A 153 -0.40 30.60 -10.68
C GLY A 153 -0.01 31.26 -12.01
N PRO A 154 0.28 32.57 -12.00
CA PRO A 154 0.55 33.32 -13.23
C PRO A 154 1.84 32.89 -13.94
N ASP A 155 2.85 32.43 -13.21
CA ASP A 155 4.13 31.98 -13.80
C ASP A 155 4.11 30.52 -14.27
N THR A 156 3.17 29.73 -13.75
CA THR A 156 3.08 28.28 -13.97
C THR A 156 1.95 27.89 -14.90
N VAL A 157 1.18 28.86 -15.40
CA VAL A 157 0.18 28.64 -16.44
C VAL A 157 0.55 29.49 -17.64
N ARG A 158 0.64 28.85 -18.81
CA ARG A 158 0.97 29.51 -20.08
C ARG A 158 -0.24 29.62 -20.99
N TRP A 159 -0.24 30.61 -21.86
CA TRP A 159 -1.29 30.89 -22.84
C TRP A 159 -0.68 31.10 -24.22
N ASP A 160 -1.17 30.35 -25.22
CA ASP A 160 -0.70 30.45 -26.61
C ASP A 160 -1.69 31.17 -27.55
N GLY A 161 -2.73 31.79 -26.99
CA GLY A 161 -3.83 32.41 -27.75
C GLY A 161 -5.03 31.47 -28.00
N ALA A 162 -4.86 30.17 -27.79
CA ALA A 162 -5.93 29.18 -27.95
C ALA A 162 -6.09 28.25 -26.74
N HIS A 163 -4.97 27.81 -26.15
CA HIS A 163 -4.95 26.84 -25.06
C HIS A 163 -4.16 27.35 -23.86
N VAL A 164 -4.69 27.06 -22.67
CA VAL A 164 -3.92 27.12 -21.43
C VAL A 164 -3.02 25.89 -21.37
N ARG A 165 -1.83 26.04 -20.79
CA ARG A 165 -0.97 24.91 -20.42
C ARG A 165 -0.55 25.09 -18.98
N ILE A 166 -0.99 24.18 -18.12
CA ILE A 166 -0.50 24.10 -16.75
C ILE A 166 0.89 23.45 -16.80
N ALA A 167 1.83 24.04 -16.05
CA ALA A 167 3.19 23.55 -15.88
C ALA A 167 3.24 22.11 -15.34
N GLU A 168 4.44 21.59 -15.24
CA GLU A 168 4.72 20.25 -14.74
C GLU A 168 4.14 20.06 -13.31
N PRO A 169 3.62 18.86 -12.96
CA PRO A 169 2.99 18.60 -11.67
C PRO A 169 4.02 18.40 -10.53
N TYR A 170 5.00 19.30 -10.41
CA TYR A 170 6.14 19.17 -9.50
C TYR A 170 5.76 19.29 -8.01
N ALA A 171 4.62 19.92 -7.73
CA ALA A 171 4.08 20.10 -6.39
C ALA A 171 2.88 19.18 -6.10
N ALA A 172 2.54 18.29 -7.03
CA ALA A 172 1.31 17.52 -6.95
C ALA A 172 1.26 16.60 -5.72
N LEU A 173 0.06 16.49 -5.14
CA LEU A 173 -0.30 15.50 -4.11
C LEU A 173 -1.51 14.71 -4.54
N ARG A 174 -1.73 13.55 -3.93
CA ARG A 174 -3.01 12.84 -4.10
C ARG A 174 -4.10 13.52 -3.29
N ALA A 175 -5.29 13.57 -3.86
CA ALA A 175 -6.48 14.00 -3.12
C ALA A 175 -6.69 13.08 -1.89
N GLY A 176 -7.00 13.68 -0.75
CA GLY A 176 -7.17 13.00 0.54
C GLY A 176 -5.87 12.76 1.34
N GLU A 177 -4.69 13.02 0.78
CA GLU A 177 -3.45 12.95 1.55
C GLU A 177 -3.30 14.15 2.48
N PRO A 178 -2.62 14.01 3.64
CA PRO A 178 -2.30 15.15 4.49
C PRO A 178 -1.60 16.26 3.69
N ARG A 179 -2.03 17.51 3.86
CA ARG A 179 -1.39 18.64 3.19
C ARG A 179 0.01 18.84 3.74
N GLU A 180 0.96 19.10 2.85
CA GLU A 180 2.23 19.74 3.20
C GLU A 180 2.09 21.25 2.97
N ALA A 181 2.71 22.08 3.81
CA ALA A 181 2.73 23.53 3.58
C ALA A 181 3.41 23.84 2.24
N PHE A 182 2.72 24.54 1.33
CA PHE A 182 3.27 24.85 0.01
C PHE A 182 2.59 26.06 -0.67
N GLY A 183 3.40 26.83 -1.41
CA GLY A 183 2.94 27.98 -2.19
C GLY A 183 2.75 29.25 -1.35
N ALA A 184 2.41 30.35 -2.03
CA ALA A 184 2.28 31.68 -1.42
C ALA A 184 0.91 32.31 -1.74
N ALA A 185 0.50 33.28 -0.95
CA ALA A 185 -0.69 34.08 -1.23
C ALA A 185 -0.47 35.00 -2.45
N PRO A 186 -1.51 35.30 -3.25
CA PRO A 186 -2.88 34.78 -3.13
C PRO A 186 -3.09 33.41 -3.80
N TRP A 187 -2.08 32.84 -4.47
CA TRP A 187 -2.22 31.68 -5.34
C TRP A 187 -2.56 30.38 -4.59
N ALA A 188 -1.91 30.11 -3.47
CA ALA A 188 -2.18 28.94 -2.64
C ALA A 188 -3.33 29.21 -1.66
N SER A 189 -4.23 28.24 -1.45
CA SER A 189 -5.32 28.34 -0.47
C SER A 189 -4.79 28.48 0.97
N PRO A 190 -5.56 29.07 1.91
CA PRO A 190 -5.12 29.19 3.30
C PRO A 190 -4.72 27.85 3.93
N GLU A 191 -5.47 26.78 3.66
CA GLU A 191 -5.19 25.44 4.20
C GLU A 191 -3.95 24.80 3.57
N GLN A 192 -3.72 25.04 2.27
CA GLN A 192 -2.50 24.59 1.59
C GLN A 192 -1.26 25.31 2.13
N ARG A 193 -1.32 26.62 2.33
CA ARG A 193 -0.21 27.37 2.93
C ARG A 193 0.07 26.92 4.36
N GLY A 194 -1.00 26.65 5.12
CA GLY A 194 -0.90 26.15 6.49
C GLY A 194 -0.54 24.67 6.63
N GLY A 195 -0.62 23.88 5.55
CA GLY A 195 -0.45 22.42 5.63
C GLY A 195 -1.52 21.74 6.49
N THR A 196 -2.74 22.28 6.54
CA THR A 196 -3.80 21.81 7.44
C THR A 196 -4.82 20.94 6.71
N GLY A 197 -5.24 19.82 7.30
CA GLY A 197 -6.22 18.91 6.71
C GLY A 197 -5.64 18.11 5.54
N THR A 198 -6.50 17.69 4.61
CA THR A 198 -6.13 16.83 3.48
C THR A 198 -6.25 17.55 2.14
N ALA A 199 -5.30 17.32 1.23
CA ALA A 199 -5.30 17.90 -0.11
C ALA A 199 -6.63 17.65 -0.84
N ASP A 200 -7.20 18.70 -1.41
CA ASP A 200 -8.51 18.68 -2.06
C ASP A 200 -8.44 19.42 -3.41
N PRO A 201 -9.08 18.93 -4.50
CA PRO A 201 -9.13 19.66 -5.78
C PRO A 201 -9.65 21.10 -5.67
N ARG A 202 -10.40 21.43 -4.61
CA ARG A 202 -10.85 22.80 -4.30
C ARG A 202 -9.71 23.74 -3.88
N ASP A 203 -8.52 23.23 -3.59
CA ASP A 203 -7.31 24.03 -3.42
C ASP A 203 -6.86 24.64 -4.76
N ASP A 204 -6.91 23.85 -5.84
CA ASP A 204 -6.59 24.34 -7.18
C ASP A 204 -7.67 25.30 -7.70
N LEU A 205 -8.93 25.12 -7.33
CA LEU A 205 -10.00 26.07 -7.69
C LEU A 205 -9.82 27.44 -7.04
N TRP A 206 -9.32 27.49 -5.80
CA TRP A 206 -8.92 28.75 -5.17
C TRP A 206 -7.84 29.44 -6.01
N SER A 207 -6.81 28.70 -6.42
CA SER A 207 -5.74 29.22 -7.28
C SER A 207 -6.27 29.76 -8.60
N VAL A 208 -7.18 29.03 -9.24
CA VAL A 208 -7.84 29.46 -10.50
C VAL A 208 -8.66 30.72 -10.29
N ALA A 209 -9.44 30.82 -9.19
CA ALA A 209 -10.26 32.00 -8.90
C ALA A 209 -9.39 33.26 -8.73
N HIS A 210 -8.30 33.18 -7.96
CA HIS A 210 -7.38 34.30 -7.78
C HIS A 210 -6.56 34.62 -9.03
N LEU A 211 -6.20 33.62 -9.85
CA LEU A 211 -5.55 33.84 -11.15
C LEU A 211 -6.47 34.58 -12.12
N LEU A 212 -7.75 34.20 -12.19
CA LEU A 212 -8.74 34.90 -13.02
C LEU A 212 -9.01 36.31 -12.52
N TYR A 213 -9.07 36.51 -11.19
CA TYR A 213 -9.10 37.85 -10.63
C TYR A 213 -7.90 38.69 -11.08
N TYR A 214 -6.68 38.15 -11.02
CA TYR A 214 -5.48 38.85 -11.50
C TYR A 214 -5.57 39.21 -13.00
N LEU A 215 -6.05 38.30 -13.85
CA LEU A 215 -6.20 38.56 -15.28
C LEU A 215 -7.24 39.64 -15.59
N VAL A 216 -8.29 39.76 -14.78
CA VAL A 216 -9.37 40.75 -14.98
C VAL A 216 -9.01 42.09 -14.33
N ALA A 217 -8.51 42.08 -13.10
CA ALA A 217 -8.21 43.28 -12.32
C ALA A 217 -6.83 43.88 -12.62
N GLY A 218 -5.93 43.12 -13.26
CA GLY A 218 -4.56 43.52 -13.54
C GLY A 218 -3.63 43.56 -12.33
N ARG A 219 -4.10 43.11 -11.16
CA ARG A 219 -3.35 43.11 -9.89
C ARG A 219 -3.73 41.91 -9.03
N PRO A 220 -2.79 41.36 -8.23
CA PRO A 220 -3.12 40.30 -7.26
C PRO A 220 -3.93 40.86 -6.09
N ASP A 221 -4.66 39.98 -5.39
CA ASP A 221 -5.30 40.25 -4.10
C ASP A 221 -4.39 39.78 -2.93
N ARG A 222 -4.80 40.05 -1.68
CA ARG A 222 -4.14 39.55 -0.46
C ARG A 222 -4.32 38.05 -0.24
N GLY A 223 -5.36 37.41 -0.77
CA GLY A 223 -5.55 35.96 -0.66
C GLY A 223 -5.97 35.49 0.75
N ALA A 224 -6.81 36.29 1.40
CA ALA A 224 -7.45 35.97 2.68
C ALA A 224 -8.93 35.58 2.54
N GLY A 225 -9.49 35.69 1.34
CA GLY A 225 -10.90 35.44 1.03
C GLY A 225 -11.28 36.14 -0.28
N PRO A 226 -12.57 36.43 -0.50
CA PRO A 226 -13.03 37.20 -1.65
C PRO A 226 -12.37 38.59 -1.72
N PRO A 227 -11.83 39.01 -2.87
CA PRO A 227 -11.35 40.38 -3.06
C PRO A 227 -12.46 41.41 -2.79
N ALA A 228 -12.10 42.52 -2.14
CA ALA A 228 -13.10 43.51 -1.68
C ALA A 228 -13.88 44.17 -2.82
N ASP A 229 -13.27 44.31 -3.99
CA ASP A 229 -13.87 44.88 -5.21
C ASP A 229 -14.36 43.82 -6.20
N LEU A 230 -14.46 42.54 -5.79
CA LEU A 230 -14.87 41.43 -6.66
C LEU A 230 -16.20 41.70 -7.39
N ALA A 231 -17.16 42.34 -6.72
CA ALA A 231 -18.47 42.68 -7.28
C ALA A 231 -18.41 43.67 -8.46
N ALA A 232 -17.30 44.41 -8.64
CA ALA A 232 -17.11 45.32 -9.77
C ALA A 232 -16.83 44.58 -11.10
N PHE A 233 -16.44 43.30 -11.04
CA PHE A 233 -15.98 42.55 -12.20
C PHE A 233 -17.03 41.55 -12.69
N ARG A 234 -17.86 41.95 -13.67
CA ARG A 234 -18.89 41.09 -14.26
C ARG A 234 -18.35 39.77 -14.85
N GLY A 235 -17.09 39.75 -15.29
CA GLY A 235 -16.44 38.53 -15.80
C GLY A 235 -16.22 37.45 -14.72
N LEU A 236 -16.31 37.81 -13.44
CA LEU A 236 -16.07 36.92 -12.30
C LEU A 236 -17.34 36.54 -11.53
N THR A 237 -18.53 36.98 -11.99
CA THR A 237 -19.81 36.70 -11.30
C THR A 237 -20.00 35.21 -11.00
N ALA A 238 -19.69 34.31 -11.95
CA ALA A 238 -19.82 32.87 -11.72
C ALA A 238 -18.89 32.33 -10.61
N PHE A 239 -17.68 32.89 -10.47
CA PHE A 239 -16.74 32.51 -9.40
C PHE A 239 -17.15 33.09 -8.04
N HIS A 240 -17.69 34.31 -8.05
CA HIS A 240 -18.24 34.95 -6.86
C HIS A 240 -19.46 34.17 -6.33
N ASP A 241 -20.48 33.97 -7.17
CA ASP A 241 -21.76 33.39 -6.76
C ASP A 241 -21.66 31.90 -6.40
N SER A 242 -20.67 31.20 -6.93
CA SER A 242 -20.39 29.80 -6.58
C SER A 242 -19.60 29.64 -5.28
N GLY A 243 -19.03 30.71 -4.72
CA GLY A 243 -18.20 30.65 -3.51
C GLY A 243 -16.75 30.20 -3.75
N ALA A 244 -16.22 30.33 -4.97
CA ALA A 244 -14.85 29.86 -5.30
C ALA A 244 -13.73 30.54 -4.49
N PHE A 245 -13.99 31.74 -3.95
CA PHE A 245 -13.08 32.50 -3.09
C PHE A 245 -13.27 32.22 -1.58
N ALA A 246 -14.10 31.24 -1.20
CA ALA A 246 -14.34 30.94 0.20
C ALA A 246 -13.05 30.51 0.93
N PRO A 247 -12.73 31.05 2.12
CA PRO A 247 -11.50 30.71 2.84
C PRO A 247 -11.38 29.22 3.19
N SER A 248 -12.51 28.53 3.41
CA SER A 248 -12.53 27.09 3.64
C SER A 248 -12.80 26.33 2.35
N ALA A 249 -12.06 25.24 2.11
CA ALA A 249 -12.28 24.31 1.03
C ALA A 249 -13.67 23.66 1.09
N ALA A 250 -14.22 23.43 2.29
CA ALA A 250 -15.55 22.83 2.44
C ALA A 250 -16.67 23.70 1.83
N ASP A 251 -16.47 25.02 1.84
CA ASP A 251 -17.43 26.02 1.36
C ASP A 251 -17.23 26.38 -0.12
N ARG A 252 -16.16 25.88 -0.76
CA ARG A 252 -15.90 26.08 -2.20
C ARG A 252 -16.70 25.06 -3.03
N PRO A 253 -17.11 25.40 -4.26
CA PRO A 253 -17.77 24.47 -5.15
C PRO A 253 -16.80 23.36 -5.56
N THR A 254 -17.32 22.17 -5.83
CA THR A 254 -16.56 21.13 -6.54
C THR A 254 -16.24 21.57 -7.98
N PRO A 255 -15.23 20.97 -8.64
CA PRO A 255 -14.96 21.28 -10.04
C PRO A 255 -16.18 21.06 -10.95
N VAL A 256 -16.97 20.01 -10.70
CA VAL A 256 -18.19 19.71 -11.46
C VAL A 256 -19.24 20.81 -11.28
N GLU A 257 -19.46 21.28 -10.05
CA GLU A 257 -20.40 22.37 -9.78
C GLU A 257 -19.95 23.66 -10.47
N LEU A 258 -18.66 24.02 -10.37
CA LEU A 258 -18.15 25.22 -11.00
C LEU A 258 -18.23 25.17 -12.54
N MET A 259 -17.99 24.00 -13.15
CA MET A 259 -18.22 23.81 -14.59
C MET A 259 -19.69 24.08 -14.97
N ARG A 260 -20.66 23.65 -14.15
CA ARG A 260 -22.08 23.93 -14.38
C ARG A 260 -22.38 25.43 -14.28
N PHE A 261 -21.83 26.13 -13.29
CA PHE A 261 -21.94 27.60 -13.18
C PHE A 261 -21.39 28.32 -14.42
N LEU A 262 -20.26 27.85 -14.94
CA LEU A 262 -19.62 28.40 -16.15
C LEU A 262 -20.25 27.92 -17.46
N ARG A 263 -21.22 26.99 -17.41
CA ARG A 263 -21.82 26.33 -18.57
C ARG A 263 -20.78 25.64 -19.47
N VAL A 264 -19.74 25.08 -18.86
CA VAL A 264 -18.70 24.32 -19.55
C VAL A 264 -19.11 22.83 -19.55
N PRO A 265 -19.16 22.16 -20.72
CA PRO A 265 -19.45 20.74 -20.78
C PRO A 265 -18.40 19.91 -20.01
N ASP A 266 -18.84 18.94 -19.20
CA ASP A 266 -17.95 17.95 -18.58
C ASP A 266 -17.73 16.76 -19.53
N PRO A 267 -16.55 16.63 -20.17
CA PRO A 267 -16.29 15.55 -21.10
C PRO A 267 -16.25 14.18 -20.42
N LEU A 268 -15.98 14.11 -19.11
CA LEU A 268 -15.94 12.85 -18.38
C LEU A 268 -17.36 12.31 -18.18
N THR A 269 -18.33 13.16 -17.86
CA THR A 269 -19.74 12.76 -17.77
C THR A 269 -20.28 12.26 -19.11
N ALA A 270 -19.95 12.94 -20.21
CA ALA A 270 -20.36 12.51 -21.55
C ALA A 270 -19.80 11.11 -21.90
N ALA A 271 -18.50 10.89 -21.67
CA ALA A 271 -17.85 9.60 -21.91
C ALA A 271 -18.46 8.47 -21.06
N THR A 272 -18.80 8.73 -19.80
CA THR A 272 -19.47 7.73 -18.95
C THR A 272 -20.85 7.34 -19.48
N ALA A 273 -21.63 8.29 -19.97
CA ALA A 273 -22.96 8.05 -20.51
C ALA A 273 -22.90 7.24 -21.80
N GLU A 274 -21.93 7.53 -22.67
CA GLU A 274 -21.67 6.78 -23.91
C GLU A 274 -21.23 5.35 -23.63
N ALA A 275 -20.30 5.13 -22.71
CA ALA A 275 -19.85 3.79 -22.30
C ALA A 275 -21.01 2.98 -21.67
N ALA A 276 -21.84 3.60 -20.84
CA ALA A 276 -23.03 2.97 -20.28
C ALA A 276 -24.08 2.64 -21.35
N ALA A 277 -24.22 3.48 -22.38
CA ALA A 277 -25.11 3.22 -23.51
C ALA A 277 -24.61 2.06 -24.37
N ALA A 278 -23.30 2.00 -24.66
CA ALA A 278 -22.67 0.90 -25.40
C ALA A 278 -22.79 -0.46 -24.67
N ASN A 279 -22.65 -0.46 -23.34
CA ASN A 279 -22.88 -1.68 -22.54
C ASN A 279 -24.35 -2.14 -22.57
N ARG A 280 -25.32 -1.22 -22.65
CA ARG A 280 -26.74 -1.57 -22.77
C ARG A 280 -27.05 -2.19 -24.15
N SER A 281 -26.52 -1.64 -25.23
CA SER A 281 -26.70 -2.16 -26.60
C SER A 281 -25.88 -3.42 -26.90
N GLY A 282 -24.80 -3.69 -26.16
CA GLY A 282 -24.06 -4.96 -26.22
C GLY A 282 -24.73 -6.13 -25.49
N SER A 283 -25.69 -5.84 -24.59
CA SER A 283 -26.41 -6.87 -23.82
C SER A 283 -27.67 -7.42 -24.52
N SER A 284 -28.16 -6.77 -25.59
CA SER A 284 -29.36 -7.19 -26.33
C SER A 284 -29.09 -8.21 -27.44
N GLY A 285 -27.87 -8.72 -27.57
CA GLY A 285 -27.47 -9.69 -28.59
C GLY A 285 -27.08 -11.04 -28.03
N ARG A 286 -27.96 -11.72 -27.26
CA ARG A 286 -27.91 -13.18 -27.05
C ARG A 286 -29.25 -13.70 -26.49
N THR A 287 -29.87 -14.59 -27.27
CA THR A 287 -30.98 -15.52 -26.98
C THR A 287 -32.40 -14.98 -26.76
N ALA A 288 -33.22 -15.02 -27.82
CA ALA A 288 -34.65 -15.41 -27.77
C ALA A 288 -34.71 -16.94 -28.03
N ALA A 289 -35.60 -17.78 -27.50
CA ALA A 289 -36.95 -17.66 -26.93
C ALA A 289 -37.28 -18.98 -26.13
N PRO A 290 -38.52 -19.31 -25.72
CA PRO A 290 -39.62 -18.51 -25.16
C PRO A 290 -40.22 -19.09 -23.85
N GLY A 291 -40.98 -18.25 -23.14
CA GLY A 291 -42.23 -18.67 -22.49
C GLY A 291 -42.22 -18.84 -20.98
N ARG A 292 -42.83 -17.88 -20.26
CA ARG A 292 -44.10 -18.08 -19.52
C ARG A 292 -44.48 -16.82 -18.75
N THR A 293 -45.77 -16.55 -18.82
CA THR A 293 -46.55 -15.48 -18.17
C THR A 293 -46.78 -15.78 -16.69
N ALA A 294 -46.68 -14.76 -15.82
CA ALA A 294 -47.46 -14.63 -14.59
C ALA A 294 -47.39 -13.18 -14.06
N GLY A 295 -48.54 -12.65 -13.67
CA GLY A 295 -48.83 -11.24 -13.39
C GLY A 295 -48.56 -10.75 -11.95
N PRO A 296 -49.24 -9.67 -11.50
CA PRO A 296 -48.61 -8.56 -10.78
C PRO A 296 -48.91 -8.50 -9.28
N GLY A 297 -48.08 -7.78 -8.51
CA GLY A 297 -48.31 -7.43 -7.11
C GLY A 297 -47.59 -6.13 -6.71
N PRO A 298 -48.08 -5.38 -5.70
CA PRO A 298 -48.40 -3.97 -5.88
C PRO A 298 -47.43 -2.96 -5.24
N ALA A 299 -47.66 -1.71 -5.63
CA ALA A 299 -47.00 -0.50 -5.17
C ALA A 299 -47.19 -0.20 -3.67
N ALA A 300 -46.16 0.40 -3.05
CA ALA A 300 -46.28 1.20 -1.84
C ALA A 300 -45.47 2.50 -1.99
N ALA A 301 -46.12 3.62 -1.71
CA ALA A 301 -45.62 4.99 -1.80
C ALA A 301 -45.18 5.50 -0.39
N PRO A 302 -44.84 6.79 -0.16
CA PRO A 302 -43.53 7.20 0.35
C PRO A 302 -43.54 7.71 1.80
N GLY A 303 -42.43 7.54 2.52
CA GLY A 303 -42.21 8.09 3.87
C GLY A 303 -41.16 9.20 3.90
N ARG A 304 -41.49 10.31 4.55
CA ARG A 304 -40.74 11.59 4.69
C ARG A 304 -39.39 11.48 5.44
N PRO A 305 -38.48 12.47 5.28
CA PRO A 305 -37.11 12.44 5.80
C PRO A 305 -37.01 12.94 7.26
N ALA A 306 -36.07 12.37 8.01
CA ALA A 306 -35.60 12.87 9.31
C ALA A 306 -34.33 13.72 9.13
N GLY A 307 -34.19 14.77 9.95
CA GLY A 307 -33.18 15.84 9.85
C GLY A 307 -31.73 15.44 10.20
N PRO A 308 -30.77 16.39 10.06
CA PRO A 308 -29.35 16.09 9.95
C PRO A 308 -28.66 15.94 11.31
N GLY A 309 -27.95 14.83 11.50
CA GLY A 309 -26.89 14.68 12.49
C GLY A 309 -25.53 15.14 11.95
N PRO A 310 -24.51 15.31 12.82
CA PRO A 310 -23.25 15.96 12.46
C PRO A 310 -22.45 15.14 11.45
N ALA A 311 -21.83 15.85 10.50
CA ALA A 311 -21.17 15.32 9.32
C ALA A 311 -19.88 14.54 9.65
N ASP A 312 -19.94 13.22 9.51
CA ASP A 312 -18.77 12.42 9.14
C ASP A 312 -18.45 12.70 7.67
N HIS A 313 -17.42 13.50 7.42
CA HIS A 313 -16.87 13.73 6.09
C HIS A 313 -16.07 12.51 5.61
N ALA A 314 -16.77 11.41 5.39
CA ALA A 314 -16.39 10.40 4.41
C ALA A 314 -17.44 10.49 3.31
N GLY A 315 -17.19 11.33 2.31
CA GLY A 315 -18.08 11.44 1.16
C GLY A 315 -18.31 10.05 0.54
N PRO A 316 -19.56 9.69 0.17
CA PRO A 316 -19.81 8.44 -0.54
C PRO A 316 -19.00 8.45 -1.83
N LEU A 317 -18.21 7.41 -2.05
CA LEU A 317 -17.68 7.11 -3.38
C LEU A 317 -18.90 6.93 -4.30
N ASP A 318 -19.03 7.81 -5.29
CA ASP A 318 -20.02 7.67 -6.36
C ASP A 318 -19.95 6.23 -6.91
N PRO A 319 -21.08 5.51 -7.02
CA PRO A 319 -21.06 4.17 -7.57
C PRO A 319 -20.83 4.27 -9.09
N ALA A 320 -19.67 3.78 -9.51
CA ALA A 320 -19.18 3.62 -10.88
C ALA A 320 -18.66 4.89 -11.59
N ASP A 321 -17.41 5.28 -11.30
CA ASP A 321 -16.54 5.93 -12.29
C ASP A 321 -16.03 4.84 -13.27
N PRO A 322 -16.39 4.87 -14.57
CA PRO A 322 -15.87 3.96 -15.60
C PRO A 322 -14.35 4.07 -15.82
N LEU A 323 -13.70 5.06 -15.21
CA LEU A 323 -12.26 5.31 -15.22
C LEU A 323 -11.59 5.04 -13.86
N ASP A 324 -12.27 4.33 -12.96
CA ASP A 324 -11.72 3.86 -11.68
C ASP A 324 -10.42 3.06 -11.93
N PRO A 325 -9.27 3.45 -11.34
CA PRO A 325 -8.02 2.69 -11.46
C PRO A 325 -8.14 1.24 -10.97
N VAL A 326 -9.15 0.91 -10.15
CA VAL A 326 -9.40 -0.43 -9.60
C VAL A 326 -10.20 -1.33 -10.57
N GLY A 327 -10.98 -0.74 -11.49
CA GLY A 327 -11.70 -1.45 -12.54
C GLY A 327 -12.50 -2.70 -12.08
N PRO A 328 -12.67 -3.70 -12.96
CA PRO A 328 -13.35 -4.98 -12.64
C PRO A 328 -12.67 -5.80 -11.53
N GLY A 329 -11.39 -5.52 -11.23
CA GLY A 329 -10.58 -6.28 -10.29
C GLY A 329 -11.00 -6.08 -8.83
N GLY A 330 -11.48 -4.88 -8.47
CA GLY A 330 -12.01 -4.62 -7.14
C GLY A 330 -13.27 -5.43 -6.83
N ALA A 331 -14.18 -5.55 -7.81
CA ALA A 331 -15.38 -6.36 -7.65
C ALA A 331 -15.08 -7.86 -7.54
N ALA A 332 -13.97 -8.33 -8.14
CA ALA A 332 -13.52 -9.71 -7.98
C ALA A 332 -13.03 -10.00 -6.56
N TYR A 333 -12.27 -9.06 -5.97
CA TYR A 333 -11.86 -9.13 -4.57
C TYR A 333 -13.08 -9.19 -3.63
N ASP A 334 -14.03 -8.27 -3.80
CA ASP A 334 -15.23 -8.21 -2.94
C ASP A 334 -16.05 -9.51 -3.02
N ARG A 335 -16.21 -10.08 -4.22
CA ARG A 335 -16.86 -11.40 -4.42
C ARG A 335 -16.10 -12.53 -3.73
N ARG A 336 -14.76 -12.51 -3.76
CA ARG A 336 -13.93 -13.53 -3.09
C ARG A 336 -14.06 -13.44 -1.58
N ILE A 337 -14.03 -12.23 -1.02
CA ILE A 337 -14.28 -11.99 0.40
C ILE A 337 -15.66 -12.48 0.81
N ALA A 338 -16.72 -12.08 0.09
CA ALA A 338 -18.08 -12.52 0.39
C ALA A 338 -18.22 -14.05 0.39
N ARG A 339 -17.56 -14.74 -0.55
CA ARG A 339 -17.52 -16.21 -0.57
C ARG A 339 -16.82 -16.79 0.66
N LYS A 340 -15.66 -16.26 1.05
CA LYS A 340 -14.95 -16.72 2.25
C LYS A 340 -15.79 -16.54 3.51
N ARG A 341 -16.47 -15.40 3.66
CA ARG A 341 -17.37 -15.13 4.80
C ARG A 341 -18.48 -16.16 4.89
N ALA A 342 -19.11 -16.48 3.75
CA ALA A 342 -20.15 -17.50 3.67
C ALA A 342 -19.61 -18.91 4.01
N ASP A 343 -18.47 -19.31 3.41
CA ASP A 343 -17.85 -20.62 3.62
C ASP A 343 -17.38 -20.83 5.08
N LEU A 344 -16.94 -19.74 5.74
CA LEU A 344 -16.55 -19.73 7.16
C LEU A 344 -17.72 -19.54 8.14
N GLY A 345 -18.93 -19.26 7.63
CA GLY A 345 -20.12 -19.04 8.45
C GLY A 345 -20.10 -17.76 9.29
N LEU A 346 -19.28 -16.77 8.91
CA LEU A 346 -19.14 -15.49 9.62
C LEU A 346 -20.38 -14.59 9.48
N ASP A 347 -21.24 -14.86 8.50
CA ASP A 347 -22.49 -14.12 8.28
C ASP A 347 -23.69 -14.74 9.03
N ARG A 348 -23.48 -15.80 9.82
CA ARG A 348 -24.55 -16.38 10.66
C ARG A 348 -24.65 -15.61 11.97
N PRO A 349 -25.86 -15.21 12.42
CA PRO A 349 -26.03 -14.59 13.73
C PRO A 349 -25.52 -15.55 14.81
N GLU A 350 -24.74 -15.01 15.75
CA GLU A 350 -24.25 -15.77 16.91
C GLU A 350 -25.46 -16.38 17.63
N PRO A 351 -25.47 -17.69 17.94
CA PRO A 351 -26.54 -18.26 18.73
C PRO A 351 -26.62 -17.50 20.05
N PRO A 352 -27.82 -17.15 20.55
CA PRO A 352 -27.95 -16.39 21.77
C PRO A 352 -27.19 -17.08 22.90
N PRO A 353 -26.47 -16.34 23.76
CA PRO A 353 -25.73 -16.93 24.86
C PRO A 353 -26.65 -17.80 25.68
N GLN A 354 -26.31 -19.09 25.81
CA GLN A 354 -27.07 -20.02 26.63
C GLN A 354 -26.94 -19.58 28.09
N GLU A 355 -28.02 -19.01 28.63
CA GLU A 355 -28.12 -18.69 30.05
C GLU A 355 -27.93 -19.97 30.88
N PRO A 356 -27.08 -19.96 31.92
CA PRO A 356 -26.95 -21.10 32.81
C PRO A 356 -28.23 -21.25 33.64
N GLY A 357 -29.00 -22.29 33.31
CA GLY A 357 -29.88 -23.01 34.22
C GLY A 357 -31.03 -22.22 34.88
N ARG A 358 -32.21 -22.27 34.25
CA ARG A 358 -33.47 -22.18 35.00
C ARG A 358 -34.21 -23.52 34.91
N GLN A 359 -33.98 -24.36 35.91
CA GLN A 359 -34.79 -25.53 36.18
C GLN A 359 -36.24 -25.08 36.44
N GLY A 360 -37.08 -25.16 35.42
CA GLY A 360 -38.53 -25.03 35.57
C GLY A 360 -39.08 -26.25 36.29
N ARG A 361 -39.63 -26.05 37.49
CA ARG A 361 -40.42 -27.06 38.23
C ARG A 361 -41.64 -27.47 37.39
N PRO A 362 -42.02 -28.75 37.31
CA PRO A 362 -43.14 -29.18 36.48
C PRO A 362 -44.47 -28.97 37.22
N PRO A 363 -45.55 -28.56 36.52
CA PRO A 363 -46.90 -28.76 37.02
C PRO A 363 -47.39 -30.17 36.67
N TRP A 364 -48.33 -30.61 37.48
CA TRP A 364 -48.70 -31.99 37.74
C TRP A 364 -50.05 -32.35 37.05
N TRP A 365 -50.25 -33.64 36.74
CA TRP A 365 -51.48 -34.36 36.28
C TRP A 365 -52.21 -33.87 34.99
N ARG A 366 -52.83 -34.66 34.09
CA ARG A 366 -53.36 -36.05 34.08
C ARG A 366 -53.25 -36.71 32.68
N LEU A 367 -53.04 -38.02 32.74
CA LEU A 367 -53.25 -39.16 31.83
C LEU A 367 -54.22 -39.01 30.64
N SER A 368 -53.82 -39.48 29.45
CA SER A 368 -54.26 -40.79 28.91
C SER A 368 -53.62 -41.13 27.54
N GLY A 369 -53.05 -42.34 27.41
CA GLY A 369 -53.19 -43.15 26.19
C GLY A 369 -52.01 -43.27 25.22
N ARG A 370 -51.31 -44.42 25.33
CA ARG A 370 -50.51 -45.16 24.30
C ARG A 370 -49.08 -44.69 23.95
N ARG A 371 -48.14 -45.60 24.26
CA ARG A 371 -46.73 -45.67 23.83
C ARG A 371 -46.59 -45.78 22.31
N PRO A 372 -45.51 -45.19 21.75
CA PRO A 372 -44.57 -45.96 20.93
C PRO A 372 -43.13 -45.95 21.48
N ALA A 373 -42.31 -46.83 20.90
CA ALA A 373 -41.07 -47.39 21.42
C ALA A 373 -39.91 -46.41 21.70
N ALA A 374 -39.02 -46.82 22.61
CA ALA A 374 -37.81 -46.12 23.01
C ALA A 374 -36.73 -46.13 21.91
N PRO A 375 -36.07 -45.00 21.63
CA PRO A 375 -34.80 -44.99 20.90
C PRO A 375 -33.66 -45.53 21.78
N PRO A 376 -32.59 -46.11 21.19
CA PRO A 376 -31.47 -46.68 21.95
C PRO A 376 -30.71 -45.59 22.73
N PRO A 377 -30.08 -45.94 23.88
CA PRO A 377 -29.35 -44.98 24.69
C PRO A 377 -28.15 -44.43 23.93
N ALA A 378 -28.00 -43.11 23.94
CA ALA A 378 -26.78 -42.44 23.51
C ALA A 378 -25.60 -42.91 24.38
N PRO A 379 -24.40 -43.09 23.81
CA PRO A 379 -23.21 -43.44 24.58
C PRO A 379 -22.90 -42.33 25.60
N PRO A 380 -22.39 -42.68 26.80
CA PRO A 380 -22.08 -41.71 27.82
C PRO A 380 -21.05 -40.70 27.29
N ALA A 381 -21.31 -39.42 27.55
CA ALA A 381 -20.35 -38.35 27.32
C ALA A 381 -19.03 -38.70 28.02
N ALA A 382 -17.94 -38.65 27.27
CA ALA A 382 -16.61 -38.84 27.83
C ALA A 382 -16.39 -37.85 28.99
N PRO A 383 -15.87 -38.31 30.15
CA PRO A 383 -15.60 -37.42 31.27
C PRO A 383 -14.58 -36.36 30.85
N SER A 384 -14.86 -35.10 31.15
CA SER A 384 -13.90 -34.02 31.02
C SER A 384 -12.65 -34.37 31.85
N PRO A 385 -11.43 -34.29 31.28
CA PRO A 385 -10.23 -34.64 32.03
C PRO A 385 -10.02 -33.66 33.19
N PRO A 386 -9.48 -34.13 34.33
CA PRO A 386 -9.23 -33.30 35.49
C PRO A 386 -8.20 -32.20 35.18
N ALA A 387 -8.43 -31.01 35.74
CA ALA A 387 -7.74 -29.76 35.47
C ALA A 387 -6.26 -29.68 35.95
N ALA A 388 -5.53 -30.79 35.98
CA ALA A 388 -4.15 -30.86 36.47
C ALA A 388 -3.12 -31.44 35.48
N GLU A 389 -3.52 -31.78 34.24
CA GLU A 389 -2.60 -32.30 33.19
C GLU A 389 -2.48 -31.38 31.95
N ALA A 390 -2.92 -30.12 32.04
CA ALA A 390 -2.85 -29.16 30.93
C ALA A 390 -1.47 -28.49 30.72
N ALA A 391 -0.41 -28.94 31.40
CA ALA A 391 0.86 -28.19 31.51
C ALA A 391 1.99 -28.61 30.54
N SER A 392 1.76 -29.47 29.54
CA SER A 392 2.87 -30.00 28.70
C SER A 392 2.70 -29.88 27.18
N ALA A 393 1.59 -29.33 26.66
CA ALA A 393 1.31 -29.35 25.22
C ALA A 393 1.67 -28.07 24.43
N GLU A 394 2.12 -26.97 25.05
CA GLU A 394 2.03 -25.63 24.42
C GLU A 394 3.29 -25.05 23.75
N ARG A 395 4.48 -25.66 23.89
CA ARG A 395 5.76 -25.05 23.43
C ARG A 395 6.53 -26.03 22.55
N LEU A 396 6.47 -25.85 21.24
CA LEU A 396 7.20 -26.69 20.28
C LEU A 396 8.58 -26.11 20.03
N CYS A 397 9.62 -26.94 19.99
CA CYS A 397 10.92 -26.52 19.47
C CYS A 397 10.77 -26.19 17.98
N PRO A 398 11.15 -25.00 17.48
CA PRO A 398 10.91 -24.63 16.08
C PRO A 398 11.81 -25.38 15.09
N HIS A 399 12.79 -26.16 15.58
CA HIS A 399 13.68 -26.97 14.74
C HIS A 399 13.13 -28.39 14.55
N CYS A 400 12.84 -29.13 15.63
CA CYS A 400 12.33 -30.52 15.54
C CYS A 400 10.80 -30.65 15.68
N LEU A 401 10.12 -29.58 16.10
CA LEU A 401 8.69 -29.53 16.42
C LEU A 401 8.21 -30.54 17.44
N LEU A 402 9.10 -30.97 18.32
CA LEU A 402 8.73 -31.74 19.49
C LEU A 402 8.43 -30.78 20.66
N PRO A 403 7.46 -31.11 21.54
CA PRO A 403 7.17 -30.31 22.73
C PRO A 403 8.40 -30.22 23.63
N VAL A 404 8.83 -29.02 23.98
CA VAL A 404 9.95 -28.77 24.89
C VAL A 404 9.47 -27.96 26.09
N ALA A 405 9.63 -28.55 27.27
CA ALA A 405 9.39 -27.86 28.54
C ALA A 405 10.64 -27.08 28.97
N TYR A 406 10.43 -25.98 29.70
CA TYR A 406 11.52 -25.27 30.36
C TYR A 406 12.15 -26.15 31.45
N ASP A 407 13.48 -26.30 31.41
CA ASP A 407 14.28 -27.12 32.33
C ASP A 407 15.52 -26.32 32.76
N PRO A 408 15.55 -25.81 34.00
CA PRO A 408 16.68 -25.04 34.54
C PRO A 408 18.03 -25.79 34.53
N SER A 409 18.03 -27.12 34.54
CA SER A 409 19.27 -27.91 34.54
C SER A 409 19.93 -28.02 33.16
N ARG A 410 19.23 -27.61 32.10
CA ARG A 410 19.68 -27.67 30.70
C ARG A 410 20.07 -26.31 30.14
N LEU A 411 20.22 -25.32 31.01
CA LEU A 411 20.56 -23.97 30.61
C LEU A 411 22.03 -23.87 30.25
N VAL A 412 22.30 -23.13 29.19
CA VAL A 412 23.63 -22.80 28.72
C VAL A 412 23.71 -21.31 28.36
N THR A 413 24.89 -20.74 28.50
CA THR A 413 25.28 -19.50 27.84
C THR A 413 26.21 -19.82 26.68
N ILE A 414 26.17 -19.01 25.64
CA ILE A 414 27.08 -19.14 24.49
C ILE A 414 28.19 -18.10 24.69
N ASP A 415 29.43 -18.55 24.77
CA ASP A 415 30.57 -17.65 24.94
C ASP A 415 30.96 -16.96 23.60
N PRO A 416 31.89 -15.99 23.60
CA PRO A 416 32.32 -15.31 22.37
C PRO A 416 32.96 -16.22 21.30
N LYS A 417 33.38 -17.44 21.66
CA LYS A 417 33.92 -18.45 20.74
C LYS A 417 32.83 -19.35 20.15
N GLY A 418 31.60 -19.25 20.66
CA GLY A 418 30.47 -20.10 20.29
C GLY A 418 30.38 -21.38 21.12
N ASP A 419 31.16 -21.50 22.20
CA ASP A 419 31.14 -22.65 23.09
C ASP A 419 29.96 -22.56 24.06
N ARG A 420 29.27 -23.70 24.27
CA ARG A 420 28.14 -23.79 25.19
C ARG A 420 28.68 -24.06 26.59
N VAL A 421 28.51 -23.09 27.48
CA VAL A 421 28.90 -23.19 28.87
C VAL A 421 27.65 -23.43 29.71
N PRO A 422 27.56 -24.53 30.49
CA PRO A 422 26.44 -24.78 31.39
C PRO A 422 26.20 -23.58 32.32
N LEU A 423 24.95 -23.16 32.45
CA LEU A 423 24.54 -22.05 33.30
C LEU A 423 23.80 -22.60 34.52
N ASP A 424 24.40 -22.44 35.69
CA ASP A 424 23.74 -22.76 36.96
C ASP A 424 22.97 -21.53 37.48
N VAL A 425 21.66 -21.70 37.64
CA VAL A 425 20.74 -20.69 38.17
C VAL A 425 20.20 -21.06 39.55
N SER A 426 20.74 -22.10 40.20
CA SER A 426 20.29 -22.60 41.51
C SER A 426 20.77 -21.76 42.70
N GLY A 427 21.69 -20.82 42.47
CA GLY A 427 22.19 -19.89 43.50
C GLY A 427 21.19 -18.80 43.90
N ASP A 428 21.39 -18.23 45.09
CA ASP A 428 20.55 -17.16 45.67
C ASP A 428 20.85 -15.81 44.98
N LEU A 429 20.36 -15.64 43.75
CA LEU A 429 20.51 -14.42 42.96
C LEU A 429 19.32 -13.47 43.19
N PRO A 430 19.55 -12.14 43.29
CA PRO A 430 18.47 -11.18 43.31
C PRO A 430 17.55 -11.33 42.08
N PRO A 431 16.22 -11.17 42.21
CA PRO A 431 15.27 -11.43 41.12
C PRO A 431 15.50 -10.61 39.84
N ALA A 432 16.16 -9.46 39.93
CA ALA A 432 16.54 -8.67 38.76
C ALA A 432 17.71 -9.29 37.99
N HIS A 433 18.75 -9.76 38.70
CA HIS A 433 19.90 -10.42 38.09
C HIS A 433 19.52 -11.76 37.45
N LEU A 434 18.68 -12.55 38.13
CA LEU A 434 18.17 -13.80 37.55
C LEU A 434 17.41 -13.54 36.25
N ARG A 435 16.55 -12.50 36.20
CA ARG A 435 15.82 -12.13 34.98
C ARG A 435 16.75 -11.72 33.84
N ASP A 436 17.82 -10.98 34.12
CA ASP A 436 18.78 -10.56 33.09
C ASP A 436 19.61 -11.74 32.57
N LEU A 437 20.06 -12.62 33.47
CA LEU A 437 20.77 -13.87 33.11
C LEU A 437 19.91 -14.80 32.25
N LEU A 438 18.64 -15.01 32.63
CA LEU A 438 17.72 -15.84 31.85
C LEU A 438 17.42 -15.22 30.48
N ARG A 439 17.48 -13.90 30.33
CA ARG A 439 17.23 -13.23 29.04
C ARG A 439 18.31 -13.53 28.00
N THR A 440 19.55 -13.78 28.42
CA THR A 440 20.67 -14.13 27.53
C THR A 440 20.91 -15.64 27.45
N ALA A 441 20.30 -16.43 28.33
CA ALA A 441 20.45 -17.88 28.38
C ALA A 441 19.67 -18.62 27.28
N TYR A 442 20.18 -19.80 26.95
CA TYR A 442 19.55 -20.77 26.06
C TYR A 442 19.28 -22.07 26.80
N GLN A 443 18.29 -22.82 26.34
CA GLN A 443 18.11 -24.22 26.68
C GLN A 443 18.38 -25.07 25.45
N VAL A 444 19.23 -26.09 25.60
CA VAL A 444 19.46 -27.06 24.52
C VAL A 444 18.29 -28.04 24.47
N CYS A 445 17.68 -28.19 23.30
CA CYS A 445 16.58 -29.12 23.10
C CYS A 445 17.00 -30.56 23.43
N PRO A 446 16.20 -31.32 24.22
CA PRO A 446 16.47 -32.73 24.53
C PRO A 446 16.48 -33.65 23.30
N TYR A 447 15.81 -33.23 22.23
CA TYR A 447 15.63 -34.00 20.99
C TYR A 447 16.51 -33.50 19.84
N ALA A 448 17.58 -32.75 20.14
CA ALA A 448 18.52 -32.36 19.09
C ALA A 448 19.41 -33.57 18.73
N ASP A 449 19.33 -34.02 17.49
CA ASP A 449 20.19 -35.09 16.97
C ASP A 449 21.56 -34.49 16.62
N GLY A 450 22.64 -35.26 16.74
CA GLY A 450 24.05 -34.81 16.83
C GLY A 450 24.67 -34.00 15.66
N GLY A 451 23.87 -33.37 14.80
CA GLY A 451 24.29 -32.38 13.81
C GLY A 451 24.51 -30.98 14.42
N THR A 452 23.43 -30.22 14.62
CA THR A 452 23.46 -28.86 15.19
C THR A 452 22.54 -28.80 16.40
N PRO A 453 23.01 -28.38 17.59
CA PRO A 453 22.15 -28.29 18.77
C PRO A 453 21.04 -27.26 18.56
N HIS A 454 19.80 -27.62 18.91
CA HIS A 454 18.69 -26.67 18.87
C HIS A 454 18.71 -25.80 20.12
N GLU A 455 19.12 -24.56 19.97
CA GLU A 455 19.28 -23.59 21.04
C GLU A 455 18.01 -22.75 21.15
N LEU A 456 17.27 -22.91 22.25
CA LEU A 456 16.02 -22.19 22.50
C LEU A 456 16.26 -21.07 23.51
N PRO A 457 16.11 -19.78 23.13
CA PRO A 457 16.17 -18.70 24.09
C PRO A 457 15.21 -18.95 25.25
N VAL A 458 15.64 -18.79 26.50
CA VAL A 458 14.75 -19.04 27.65
C VAL A 458 13.44 -18.22 27.60
N PRO A 459 13.42 -16.95 27.15
CA PRO A 459 12.18 -16.21 26.96
C PRO A 459 11.19 -16.89 26.00
N TYR A 460 11.67 -17.63 24.99
CA TYR A 460 10.82 -18.46 24.11
C TYR A 460 10.05 -19.52 24.90
N LEU A 461 10.71 -20.11 25.90
CA LEU A 461 10.18 -21.19 26.71
C LEU A 461 9.39 -20.70 27.92
N THR A 462 9.39 -19.40 28.25
CA THR A 462 8.81 -18.88 29.51
C THR A 462 7.69 -17.87 29.29
N ASN A 463 7.51 -17.33 28.08
CA ASN A 463 6.55 -16.27 27.77
C ASN A 463 5.32 -16.75 26.96
N GLY A 464 4.60 -17.78 27.43
CA GLY A 464 3.39 -18.28 26.76
C GLY A 464 3.68 -19.02 25.45
N ARG A 465 2.66 -19.21 24.59
CA ARG A 465 2.81 -19.89 23.30
C ARG A 465 3.46 -18.96 22.27
N PRO A 466 4.60 -19.34 21.66
CA PRO A 466 5.25 -18.56 20.61
C PRO A 466 4.33 -18.31 19.40
N LEU A 467 4.61 -17.26 18.64
CA LEU A 467 4.04 -16.99 17.32
C LEU A 467 5.15 -17.16 16.28
N THR A 468 5.08 -18.23 15.50
CA THR A 468 6.05 -18.51 14.44
C THR A 468 5.58 -17.93 13.11
N ILE A 469 6.36 -17.00 12.54
CA ILE A 469 6.07 -16.35 11.27
C ILE A 469 7.10 -16.79 10.23
N ALA A 470 6.64 -17.40 9.13
CA ALA A 470 7.51 -17.83 8.03
C ALA A 470 7.38 -16.89 6.82
N LEU A 471 8.52 -16.40 6.31
CA LEU A 471 8.60 -15.70 5.03
C LEU A 471 8.78 -16.71 3.91
N VAL A 472 7.88 -16.69 2.93
CA VAL A 472 7.79 -17.68 1.85
C VAL A 472 7.99 -17.02 0.50
N GLY A 473 8.79 -17.63 -0.36
CA GLY A 473 8.99 -17.22 -1.74
C GLY A 473 10.29 -17.79 -2.30
N SER A 474 10.43 -17.77 -3.62
CA SER A 474 11.64 -18.24 -4.28
C SER A 474 12.90 -17.43 -3.89
N SER A 475 14.08 -17.91 -4.27
CA SER A 475 15.31 -17.14 -4.08
C SER A 475 15.31 -15.84 -4.90
N GLY A 476 15.91 -14.78 -4.34
CA GLY A 476 16.01 -13.48 -4.99
C GLY A 476 14.75 -12.60 -4.94
N VAL A 477 13.64 -13.08 -4.38
CA VAL A 477 12.40 -12.27 -4.21
C VAL A 477 12.53 -11.17 -3.15
N GLY A 478 13.61 -11.20 -2.36
CA GLY A 478 13.96 -10.16 -1.38
C GLY A 478 13.46 -10.39 0.04
N LYS A 479 13.21 -11.65 0.46
CA LYS A 479 12.76 -11.99 1.82
C LYS A 479 13.69 -11.45 2.91
N THR A 480 14.99 -11.71 2.79
CA THR A 480 16.00 -11.26 3.76
C THR A 480 16.09 -9.73 3.83
N HIS A 481 15.98 -9.04 2.69
CA HIS A 481 15.92 -7.57 2.65
C HIS A 481 14.65 -7.04 3.30
N LEU A 482 13.50 -7.66 3.04
CA LEU A 482 12.22 -7.30 3.65
C LEU A 482 12.25 -7.49 5.16
N LEU A 483 12.75 -8.62 5.66
CA LEU A 483 12.85 -8.87 7.10
C LEU A 483 13.83 -7.90 7.79
N ALA A 484 15.00 -7.65 7.18
CA ALA A 484 15.94 -6.67 7.72
C ALA A 484 15.32 -5.26 7.78
N ALA A 485 14.57 -4.86 6.74
CA ALA A 485 13.86 -3.59 6.73
C ALA A 485 12.73 -3.53 7.77
N MET A 486 11.96 -4.62 7.94
CA MET A 486 10.93 -4.71 8.99
C MET A 486 11.56 -4.51 10.37
N LEU A 487 12.61 -5.25 10.70
CA LEU A 487 13.25 -5.16 12.02
C LEU A 487 13.94 -3.81 12.23
N ALA A 488 14.50 -3.19 11.19
CA ALA A 488 15.02 -1.82 11.28
C ALA A 488 13.95 -0.80 11.69
N GLU A 489 12.73 -0.93 11.17
CA GLU A 489 11.59 -0.07 11.54
C GLU A 489 11.06 -0.40 12.94
N VAL A 490 11.09 -1.68 13.36
CA VAL A 490 10.75 -2.07 14.73
C VAL A 490 11.70 -1.44 15.74
N GLU A 491 13.01 -1.49 15.49
CA GLU A 491 14.03 -0.86 16.36
C GLU A 491 13.89 0.66 16.44
N GLN A 492 13.28 1.29 15.43
CA GLN A 492 12.98 2.72 15.42
C GLN A 492 11.63 3.06 16.09
N GLY A 493 10.99 2.09 16.77
CA GLY A 493 9.72 2.30 17.45
C GLY A 493 8.50 2.28 16.51
N GLY A 494 8.64 1.78 15.28
CA GLY A 494 7.57 1.80 14.27
C GLY A 494 6.29 1.05 14.65
N LEU A 495 6.33 0.21 15.70
CA LEU A 495 5.17 -0.51 16.24
C LEU A 495 4.52 0.20 17.45
N GLU A 496 5.20 1.17 18.07
CA GLU A 496 4.70 1.89 19.26
C GLU A 496 3.38 2.64 19.03
N PRO A 497 3.14 3.31 17.87
CA PRO A 497 1.87 3.98 17.59
C PRO A 497 0.66 3.03 17.63
N TYR A 498 0.89 1.73 17.45
CA TYR A 498 -0.15 0.69 17.48
C TYR A 498 -0.31 0.06 18.87
N GLY A 499 0.33 0.60 19.90
CA GLY A 499 0.28 0.11 21.27
C GLY A 499 1.10 -1.15 21.51
N LEU A 500 2.08 -1.44 20.64
CA LEU A 500 2.97 -2.59 20.77
C LEU A 500 4.34 -2.16 21.29
N LYS A 501 4.85 -2.91 22.27
CA LYS A 501 6.24 -2.82 22.73
C LYS A 501 6.99 -4.07 22.30
N CYS A 502 8.17 -3.88 21.73
CA CYS A 502 9.01 -4.98 21.27
C CYS A 502 10.34 -4.93 22.02
N LEU A 503 10.75 -6.08 22.54
CA LEU A 503 12.10 -6.29 23.08
C LEU A 503 12.75 -7.44 22.30
N PRO A 504 14.08 -7.50 22.22
CA PRO A 504 14.77 -8.67 21.69
C PRO A 504 14.38 -9.94 22.46
N LEU A 505 14.09 -11.04 21.76
CA LEU A 505 13.84 -12.33 22.41
C LEU A 505 15.12 -12.84 23.10
N ASN A 506 16.27 -12.63 22.47
CA ASN A 506 17.59 -12.76 23.06
C ASN A 506 18.46 -11.58 22.57
N PRO A 507 19.09 -10.80 23.48
CA PRO A 507 19.87 -9.62 23.09
C PRO A 507 21.06 -9.90 22.16
N ASP A 508 21.72 -11.05 22.30
CA ASP A 508 22.98 -11.35 21.60
C ASP A 508 22.73 -11.74 20.15
N THR A 509 21.78 -12.66 19.90
CA THR A 509 21.38 -13.04 18.53
C THR A 509 20.78 -11.85 17.78
N HIS A 510 19.94 -11.08 18.45
CA HIS A 510 19.37 -9.88 17.87
C HIS A 510 20.45 -8.86 17.49
N ARG A 511 21.41 -8.58 18.39
CA ARG A 511 22.54 -7.68 18.10
C ARG A 511 23.40 -8.17 16.93
N ALA A 512 23.63 -9.49 16.82
CA ALA A 512 24.33 -10.09 15.69
C ALA A 512 23.55 -9.86 14.38
N PHE A 513 22.25 -10.13 14.37
CA PHE A 513 21.38 -9.90 13.21
C PHE A 513 21.38 -8.43 12.79
N LEU A 514 21.22 -7.51 13.75
CA LEU A 514 21.28 -6.08 13.48
C LEU A 514 22.60 -5.71 12.82
N ARG A 515 23.73 -6.13 13.37
CA ARG A 515 25.06 -5.81 12.84
C ARG A 515 25.27 -6.36 11.43
N GLU A 516 24.90 -7.61 11.19
CA GLU A 516 25.20 -8.31 9.94
C GLU A 516 24.24 -7.94 8.80
N ARG A 517 22.95 -7.73 9.12
CA ARG A 517 21.89 -7.54 8.13
C ARG A 517 21.38 -6.11 8.12
N VAL A 518 20.91 -5.60 9.27
CA VAL A 518 20.29 -4.28 9.32
C VAL A 518 21.29 -3.16 9.04
N HIS A 519 22.42 -3.11 9.76
CA HIS A 519 23.43 -2.07 9.57
C HIS A 519 24.05 -2.13 8.17
N SER A 520 24.33 -3.33 7.64
CA SER A 520 24.81 -3.51 6.26
C SER A 520 23.82 -2.92 5.25
N LEU A 521 22.53 -3.19 5.41
CA LEU A 521 21.49 -2.66 4.55
C LEU A 521 21.35 -1.13 4.67
N LEU A 522 21.33 -0.59 5.90
CA LEU A 522 21.24 0.85 6.15
C LEU A 522 22.45 1.63 5.61
N GLN A 523 23.63 0.99 5.54
CA GLN A 523 24.82 1.51 4.87
C GLN A 523 24.73 1.47 3.33
N GLY A 524 23.60 1.04 2.78
CA GLY A 524 23.36 0.98 1.35
C GLY A 524 24.03 -0.21 0.66
N ARG A 525 24.43 -1.26 1.39
CA ARG A 525 24.98 -2.48 0.78
C ARG A 525 23.87 -3.47 0.48
N GLU A 526 23.97 -4.14 -0.66
CA GLU A 526 23.12 -5.27 -0.98
C GLU A 526 23.44 -6.46 -0.05
N LEU A 527 22.41 -7.10 0.48
CA LEU A 527 22.60 -8.28 1.32
C LEU A 527 22.84 -9.50 0.43
N GLY A 528 23.99 -10.14 0.60
CA GLY A 528 24.33 -11.36 -0.11
C GLY A 528 23.29 -12.47 0.09
N ARG A 529 23.22 -13.39 -0.88
CA ARG A 529 22.32 -14.56 -0.81
C ARG A 529 22.59 -15.34 0.47
N THR A 530 21.52 -15.75 1.16
CA THR A 530 21.60 -16.64 2.30
C THR A 530 22.22 -17.97 1.85
N GLY A 531 23.35 -18.36 2.44
CA GLY A 531 24.09 -19.57 2.07
C GLY A 531 23.23 -20.83 2.21
N GLN A 532 23.40 -21.75 1.26
CA GLN A 532 22.69 -23.02 1.13
C GLN A 532 23.15 -24.04 2.19
N GLN A 533 22.55 -24.06 3.38
CA GLN A 533 22.75 -25.19 4.30
C GLN A 533 21.47 -25.69 5.02
N THR A 534 20.37 -24.93 5.08
CA THR A 534 19.11 -25.39 5.72
C THR A 534 17.86 -24.81 5.04
N PHE A 535 16.78 -25.61 4.92
CA PHE A 535 15.53 -25.23 4.25
C PHE A 535 14.76 -24.10 4.96
N ALA A 536 14.86 -24.05 6.29
CA ALA A 536 14.25 -23.03 7.15
C ALA A 536 15.32 -22.46 8.07
N ARG A 537 15.61 -21.16 7.92
CA ARG A 537 16.62 -20.47 8.73
C ARG A 537 15.93 -19.60 9.78
N PHE A 538 16.21 -19.87 11.06
CA PHE A 538 15.88 -18.92 12.12
C PHE A 538 16.60 -17.61 11.85
N ALA A 539 15.84 -16.53 11.71
CA ALA A 539 16.39 -15.24 11.36
C ALA A 539 16.57 -14.36 12.60
N ASP A 540 15.51 -14.13 13.34
CA ASP A 540 15.51 -13.33 14.57
C ASP A 540 14.23 -13.58 15.39
N GLY A 541 14.20 -13.12 16.64
CA GLY A 541 13.04 -13.22 17.51
C GLY A 541 12.83 -11.97 18.37
N LEU A 542 11.55 -11.63 18.57
CA LEU A 542 11.11 -10.52 19.41
C LEU A 542 10.20 -11.04 20.53
N LEU A 543 10.24 -10.36 21.67
CA LEU A 543 9.24 -10.47 22.72
C LEU A 543 8.27 -9.28 22.56
N VAL A 544 7.06 -9.56 22.09
CA VAL A 544 6.07 -8.54 21.75
C VAL A 544 5.02 -8.45 22.84
N THR A 545 4.82 -7.24 23.36
CA THR A 545 3.78 -6.93 24.35
C THR A 545 2.76 -6.01 23.70
N GLY A 546 1.51 -6.43 23.68
CA GLY A 546 0.38 -5.66 23.15
C GLY A 546 -0.83 -5.85 24.06
N ASN A 547 -1.84 -6.58 23.58
CA ASN A 547 -2.94 -7.04 24.42
C ASN A 547 -2.53 -8.28 25.24
N GLY A 548 -2.39 -8.13 26.57
CA GLY A 548 -2.07 -9.23 27.49
C GLY A 548 -0.56 -9.44 27.74
N PRO A 549 -0.15 -10.65 28.19
CA PRO A 549 1.24 -10.93 28.53
C PRO A 549 2.13 -10.90 27.29
N ALA A 550 3.41 -10.62 27.51
CA ALA A 550 4.42 -10.61 26.44
C ALA A 550 4.50 -11.98 25.76
N ARG A 551 4.53 -11.98 24.43
CA ARG A 551 4.50 -13.18 23.57
C ARG A 551 5.75 -13.24 22.67
N PRO A 552 6.48 -14.37 22.62
CA PRO A 552 7.55 -14.60 21.67
C PRO A 552 7.02 -14.59 20.25
N VAL A 553 7.67 -13.84 19.37
CA VAL A 553 7.45 -13.83 17.92
C VAL A 553 8.76 -14.19 17.27
N VAL A 554 8.79 -15.27 16.49
CA VAL A 554 10.01 -15.76 15.83
C VAL A 554 9.85 -15.75 14.32
N PHE A 555 10.89 -15.32 13.61
CA PHE A 555 10.88 -15.16 12.16
C PHE A 555 11.75 -16.23 11.50
N PHE A 556 11.19 -16.88 10.47
CA PHE A 556 11.87 -17.86 9.64
C PHE A 556 11.95 -17.40 8.18
N ASP A 557 13.12 -17.55 7.58
CA ASP A 557 13.35 -17.34 6.15
C ASP A 557 13.35 -18.70 5.45
N LEU A 558 12.32 -19.00 4.64
CA LEU A 558 12.22 -20.28 3.91
C LEU A 558 12.91 -20.21 2.54
N ALA A 559 13.87 -21.10 2.32
CA ALA A 559 14.52 -21.24 1.02
C ALA A 559 13.58 -21.95 0.03
N GLY A 560 13.06 -21.20 -0.95
CA GLY A 560 12.06 -21.73 -1.89
C GLY A 560 12.53 -22.91 -2.76
N GLU A 561 13.84 -23.04 -2.98
CA GLU A 561 14.45 -24.08 -3.83
C GLU A 561 14.51 -25.44 -3.11
N ASP A 562 14.64 -25.45 -1.78
CA ASP A 562 14.84 -26.65 -0.95
C ASP A 562 13.52 -27.24 -0.42
N LEU A 563 12.39 -26.56 -0.64
CA LEU A 563 11.09 -27.05 -0.19
C LEU A 563 10.68 -28.36 -0.89
N ALA A 564 11.21 -28.69 -2.06
CA ALA A 564 10.70 -29.81 -2.85
C ALA A 564 11.03 -31.22 -2.30
N GLN A 565 12.05 -31.38 -1.45
CA GLN A 565 12.67 -32.71 -1.26
C GLN A 565 12.49 -33.43 0.08
N ASP A 566 12.03 -32.78 1.18
CA ASP A 566 12.14 -33.41 2.51
C ASP A 566 10.83 -33.57 3.30
N GLY A 567 10.69 -34.73 3.98
CA GLY A 567 9.61 -35.00 4.95
C GLY A 567 9.70 -34.15 6.23
N GLU A 568 10.88 -33.62 6.55
CA GLU A 568 11.11 -32.68 7.66
C GLU A 568 10.41 -31.33 7.43
N VAL A 569 10.28 -30.90 6.17
CA VAL A 569 9.60 -29.66 5.79
C VAL A 569 8.10 -29.73 6.12
N ALA A 570 7.46 -30.87 5.85
CA ALA A 570 6.04 -31.05 6.14
C ALA A 570 5.77 -30.94 7.64
N ARG A 571 6.65 -31.52 8.47
CA ARG A 571 6.59 -31.34 9.93
C ARG A 571 6.74 -29.85 10.23
N PHE A 572 7.83 -29.19 9.82
CA PHE A 572 8.09 -27.76 10.09
C PHE A 572 6.86 -26.87 9.82
N LEU A 573 6.24 -27.03 8.65
CA LEU A 573 5.09 -26.23 8.24
C LEU A 573 3.85 -26.40 9.11
N THR A 574 3.68 -27.52 9.82
CA THR A 574 2.59 -27.69 10.80
C THR A 574 2.78 -26.88 12.07
N GLY A 575 4.02 -26.51 12.40
CA GLY A 575 4.35 -25.67 13.56
C GLY A 575 4.37 -24.17 13.27
N VAL A 576 4.16 -23.75 12.01
CA VAL A 576 4.10 -22.34 11.63
C VAL A 576 2.71 -21.79 11.89
N ASP A 577 2.64 -20.68 12.62
CA ASP A 577 1.37 -20.06 12.99
C ASP A 577 0.87 -19.05 11.94
N ALA A 578 1.79 -18.42 11.18
CA ALA A 578 1.44 -17.41 10.19
C ALA A 578 2.47 -17.29 9.05
N PHE A 579 2.04 -16.79 7.89
CA PHE A 579 2.86 -16.71 6.68
C PHE A 579 2.93 -15.31 6.09
N VAL A 580 4.10 -14.91 5.62
CA VAL A 580 4.28 -13.74 4.75
C VAL A 580 4.79 -14.23 3.39
N PHE A 581 3.92 -14.24 2.39
CA PHE A 581 4.25 -14.62 1.02
C PHE A 581 4.83 -13.42 0.29
N VAL A 582 6.07 -13.53 -0.18
CA VAL A 582 6.80 -12.44 -0.84
C VAL A 582 6.69 -12.59 -2.36
N LEU A 583 5.90 -11.74 -2.99
CA LEU A 583 5.68 -11.70 -4.44
C LEU A 583 6.69 -10.74 -5.07
N ASP A 584 7.44 -11.21 -6.08
CA ASP A 584 8.38 -10.39 -6.86
C ASP A 584 7.77 -9.95 -8.21
N PRO A 585 7.54 -8.65 -8.43
CA PRO A 585 7.03 -8.10 -9.68
C PRO A 585 7.82 -8.51 -10.91
N LEU A 586 9.14 -8.68 -10.79
CA LEU A 586 10.01 -9.09 -11.90
C LEU A 586 9.69 -10.51 -12.38
N ARG A 587 9.11 -11.35 -11.51
CA ARG A 587 8.67 -12.71 -11.86
C ARG A 587 7.18 -12.79 -12.16
N ALA A 588 6.37 -11.94 -11.54
CA ALA A 588 4.91 -12.06 -11.56
C ALA A 588 4.21 -11.22 -12.64
N LEU A 589 4.59 -9.95 -12.81
CA LEU A 589 3.75 -8.99 -13.54
C LEU A 589 4.11 -8.90 -15.02
N ASP A 590 3.13 -8.79 -15.89
CA ASP A 590 3.28 -8.47 -17.30
C ASP A 590 3.22 -6.95 -17.50
N LEU A 591 4.39 -6.31 -17.36
CA LEU A 591 4.58 -4.88 -17.51
C LEU A 591 5.86 -4.61 -18.30
N PRO A 592 5.80 -3.85 -19.41
CA PRO A 592 6.98 -3.51 -20.22
C PRO A 592 8.07 -2.75 -19.46
N SER A 593 7.69 -1.96 -18.45
CA SER A 593 8.63 -1.21 -17.60
C SER A 593 9.59 -2.10 -16.81
N LEU A 594 9.25 -3.38 -16.63
CA LEU A 594 10.06 -4.33 -15.89
C LEU A 594 11.04 -5.11 -16.78
N ASP A 595 10.84 -5.10 -18.10
CA ASP A 595 11.66 -5.89 -19.03
C ASP A 595 13.15 -5.51 -19.01
N PRO A 596 13.54 -4.22 -18.99
CA PRO A 596 14.95 -3.86 -18.89
C PRO A 596 15.63 -4.42 -17.64
N VAL A 597 14.91 -4.42 -16.52
CA VAL A 597 15.42 -4.93 -15.24
C VAL A 597 15.49 -6.45 -15.28
N ARG A 598 14.52 -7.13 -15.91
CA ARG A 598 14.57 -8.58 -16.12
C ARG A 598 15.75 -8.99 -16.96
N GLU A 599 15.95 -8.34 -18.10
CA GLU A 599 17.05 -8.62 -19.03
C GLU A 599 18.39 -8.45 -18.35
N ARG A 600 18.59 -7.32 -17.65
CA ARG A 600 19.82 -7.04 -16.90
C ARG A 600 20.15 -8.10 -15.86
N ASN A 601 19.14 -8.67 -15.21
CA ASN A 601 19.30 -9.65 -14.14
C ASN A 601 19.11 -11.11 -14.62
N GLY A 602 18.98 -11.36 -15.93
CA GLY A 602 18.75 -12.70 -16.47
C GLY A 602 17.45 -13.36 -15.98
N LEU A 603 16.45 -12.57 -15.61
CA LEU A 603 15.19 -13.05 -15.06
C LEU A 603 14.19 -13.37 -16.16
N ARG A 604 13.27 -14.28 -15.83
CA ARG A 604 12.12 -14.66 -16.65
C ARG A 604 10.88 -14.63 -15.77
N ARG A 605 9.74 -14.27 -16.38
CA ARG A 605 8.42 -14.37 -15.72
C ARG A 605 8.09 -15.83 -15.43
N ARG A 606 7.21 -16.05 -14.45
CA ARG A 606 6.70 -17.38 -14.09
C ARG A 606 5.18 -17.35 -14.13
N ASP A 607 4.62 -17.86 -15.22
CA ASP A 607 3.16 -17.84 -15.44
C ASP A 607 2.42 -18.85 -14.53
N LEU A 608 3.12 -19.86 -14.00
CA LEU A 608 2.58 -20.83 -13.04
C LEU A 608 2.64 -20.38 -11.57
N GLY A 609 3.05 -19.13 -11.30
CA GLY A 609 3.21 -18.62 -9.95
C GLY A 609 4.58 -18.91 -9.34
N ASP A 610 4.68 -18.76 -8.01
CA ASP A 610 5.86 -19.14 -7.24
C ASP A 610 5.72 -20.60 -6.74
N GLU A 611 6.70 -21.44 -7.08
CA GLU A 611 6.74 -22.85 -6.66
C GLU A 611 6.77 -22.99 -5.14
N ALA A 612 7.40 -22.05 -4.42
CA ALA A 612 7.43 -22.05 -2.96
C ALA A 612 6.03 -21.84 -2.37
N PHE A 613 5.18 -21.02 -3.00
CA PHE A 613 3.82 -20.78 -2.53
C PHE A 613 3.00 -22.07 -2.63
N THR A 614 3.03 -22.70 -3.82
CA THR A 614 2.33 -23.96 -4.07
C THR A 614 2.81 -25.08 -3.15
N THR A 615 4.11 -25.19 -2.92
CA THR A 615 4.69 -26.24 -2.08
C THR A 615 4.26 -26.11 -0.61
N VAL A 616 4.25 -24.89 -0.08
CA VAL A 616 3.79 -24.61 1.29
C VAL A 616 2.30 -24.88 1.43
N LEU A 617 1.47 -24.31 0.53
CA LEU A 617 0.01 -24.42 0.62
C LEU A 617 -0.52 -25.84 0.43
N ASN A 618 0.18 -26.68 -0.35
CA ASN A 618 -0.21 -28.08 -0.55
C ASN A 618 0.10 -28.98 0.67
N ARG A 619 0.98 -28.55 1.58
CA ARG A 619 1.45 -29.36 2.71
C ARG A 619 0.80 -29.00 4.04
N ILE A 620 0.20 -27.82 4.13
CA ILE A 620 -0.48 -27.38 5.35
C ILE A 620 -1.90 -27.98 5.37
N PRO A 621 -2.31 -28.60 6.48
CA PRO A 621 -3.66 -29.13 6.61
C PRO A 621 -4.70 -28.01 6.58
N ARG A 622 -5.81 -28.24 5.85
CA ARG A 622 -6.96 -27.35 5.81
C ARG A 622 -7.89 -27.68 6.97
N THR A 623 -7.77 -26.93 8.06
CA THR A 623 -8.52 -27.16 9.31
C THR A 623 -9.72 -26.24 9.47
N TRP A 624 -9.92 -25.27 8.55
CA TRP A 624 -11.03 -24.32 8.59
C TRP A 624 -11.85 -24.39 7.30
N GLY A 625 -12.57 -25.50 7.14
CA GLY A 625 -13.30 -25.79 5.91
C GLY A 625 -12.35 -26.01 4.73
N PRO A 626 -12.57 -25.37 3.56
CA PRO A 626 -11.69 -25.53 2.41
C PRO A 626 -10.39 -24.70 2.53
N TYR A 627 -10.12 -24.05 3.66
CA TYR A 627 -9.02 -23.09 3.78
C TYR A 627 -7.93 -23.51 4.77
N VAL A 628 -6.73 -22.98 4.52
CA VAL A 628 -5.65 -22.94 5.51
C VAL A 628 -6.01 -21.94 6.61
N ALA A 629 -5.98 -22.39 7.87
CA ALA A 629 -6.38 -21.59 9.02
C ALA A 629 -5.33 -20.53 9.45
N ALA A 630 -4.05 -20.81 9.18
CA ALA A 630 -2.94 -19.92 9.50
C ALA A 630 -3.12 -18.57 8.76
N PRO A 631 -3.09 -17.42 9.48
CA PRO A 631 -3.09 -16.10 8.88
C PRO A 631 -1.97 -15.92 7.85
N ALA A 632 -2.28 -15.21 6.78
CA ALA A 632 -1.33 -14.93 5.72
C ALA A 632 -1.34 -13.46 5.30
N ALA A 633 -0.19 -12.96 4.83
CA ALA A 633 -0.11 -11.70 4.13
C ALA A 633 0.73 -11.88 2.87
N ILE A 634 0.29 -11.31 1.74
CA ILE A 634 1.09 -11.22 0.52
C ILE A 634 1.75 -9.85 0.51
N ALA A 635 3.07 -9.84 0.54
CA ALA A 635 3.90 -8.66 0.31
C ALA A 635 4.26 -8.59 -1.18
N VAL A 636 3.64 -7.66 -1.92
CA VAL A 636 4.08 -7.29 -3.28
C VAL A 636 5.37 -6.49 -3.11
N ASN A 637 6.50 -7.19 -3.03
CA ASN A 637 7.80 -6.60 -2.75
C ASN A 637 8.33 -5.87 -3.98
N LYS A 638 9.39 -5.06 -3.81
CA LYS A 638 9.98 -4.26 -4.89
C LYS A 638 8.95 -3.41 -5.63
N SER A 639 7.88 -2.99 -4.94
CA SER A 639 6.82 -2.16 -5.53
C SER A 639 7.35 -0.82 -6.02
N ASP A 640 8.54 -0.40 -5.58
CA ASP A 640 9.26 0.73 -6.14
C ASP A 640 9.47 0.60 -7.66
N LEU A 641 9.70 -0.60 -8.20
CA LEU A 641 9.87 -0.81 -9.65
C LEU A 641 8.64 -0.44 -10.49
N VAL A 642 7.47 -0.42 -9.87
CA VAL A 642 6.18 -0.08 -10.48
C VAL A 642 5.53 1.13 -9.81
N ARG A 643 6.34 1.99 -9.16
CA ARG A 643 5.88 3.15 -8.36
C ARG A 643 5.07 4.19 -9.13
N VAL A 644 5.15 4.22 -10.46
CA VAL A 644 4.36 5.13 -11.30
C VAL A 644 2.99 4.58 -11.65
N GLU A 645 2.71 3.30 -11.35
CA GLU A 645 1.39 2.71 -11.56
C GLU A 645 0.39 3.32 -10.56
N PRO A 646 -0.77 3.84 -10.99
CA PRO A 646 -1.67 4.59 -10.12
C PRO A 646 -2.10 3.86 -8.84
N ALA A 647 -2.34 2.55 -8.93
CA ALA A 647 -2.68 1.72 -7.77
C ALA A 647 -1.52 1.61 -6.77
N VAL A 648 -0.28 1.52 -7.27
CA VAL A 648 0.93 1.39 -6.43
C VAL A 648 1.29 2.75 -5.82
N ASP A 649 1.33 3.81 -6.63
CA ASP A 649 1.64 5.17 -6.19
C ASP A 649 0.73 5.61 -5.04
N ARG A 650 -0.58 5.33 -5.16
CA ARG A 650 -1.60 5.62 -4.14
C ARG A 650 -1.22 5.09 -2.76
N TRP A 651 -0.59 3.93 -2.68
CA TRP A 651 -0.27 3.29 -1.40
C TRP A 651 1.18 3.50 -1.01
N LEU A 652 2.12 3.20 -1.90
CA LEU A 652 3.56 3.17 -1.61
C LEU A 652 4.12 4.55 -1.19
N GLY A 653 3.55 5.64 -1.71
CA GLY A 653 3.91 7.00 -1.35
C GLY A 653 3.45 7.41 0.06
N ARG A 654 2.50 6.69 0.67
CA ARG A 654 1.88 7.01 1.95
C ARG A 654 2.54 6.28 3.11
N SER A 655 2.84 7.05 4.16
CA SER A 655 3.19 6.49 5.47
C SER A 655 2.03 5.66 6.04
N LEU A 656 2.35 4.69 6.89
CA LEU A 656 1.31 3.99 7.63
C LEU A 656 0.63 4.94 8.62
N PRO A 657 -0.70 4.86 8.79
CA PRO A 657 -1.41 5.71 9.73
C PRO A 657 -0.96 5.41 11.17
N PRO A 658 -0.97 6.39 12.10
CA PRO A 658 -0.53 6.20 13.49
C PRO A 658 -1.46 5.32 14.33
N ARG A 659 -2.50 4.72 13.72
CA ARG A 659 -3.41 3.75 14.33
C ARG A 659 -3.78 2.71 13.29
N PHE A 660 -3.99 1.46 13.71
CA PHE A 660 -4.40 0.40 12.80
C PHE A 660 -5.84 0.65 12.33
N ARG A 661 -6.06 0.64 11.01
CA ARG A 661 -7.37 0.88 10.39
C ARG A 661 -7.73 -0.28 9.47
N PRO A 662 -8.61 -1.21 9.90
CA PRO A 662 -9.00 -2.37 9.11
C PRO A 662 -9.53 -2.01 7.71
N ASP A 663 -10.30 -0.92 7.59
CA ASP A 663 -10.87 -0.47 6.31
C ASP A 663 -9.79 -0.01 5.32
N GLU A 664 -8.72 0.66 5.79
CA GLU A 664 -7.59 1.04 4.94
C GLU A 664 -6.79 -0.18 4.50
N VAL A 665 -6.60 -1.17 5.38
CA VAL A 665 -5.95 -2.45 5.05
C VAL A 665 -6.77 -3.22 4.02
N ARG A 666 -8.10 -3.23 4.13
CA ARG A 666 -9.01 -3.84 3.15
C ARG A 666 -8.96 -3.09 1.82
N ALA A 667 -8.94 -1.76 1.84
CA ALA A 667 -8.81 -0.95 0.63
C ALA A 667 -7.47 -1.18 -0.09
N GLU A 668 -6.34 -1.23 0.65
CA GLU A 668 -5.04 -1.57 0.08
C GLU A 668 -5.03 -2.99 -0.50
N SER A 669 -5.59 -3.95 0.25
CA SER A 669 -5.67 -5.35 -0.20
C SER A 669 -6.51 -5.50 -1.47
N ARG A 670 -7.61 -4.75 -1.58
CA ARG A 670 -8.47 -4.70 -2.77
C ARG A 670 -7.71 -4.13 -3.97
N ASP A 671 -7.01 -3.01 -3.80
CA ASP A 671 -6.23 -2.37 -4.86
C ASP A 671 -5.05 -3.26 -5.30
N ALA A 672 -4.33 -3.87 -4.35
CA ALA A 672 -3.23 -4.80 -4.62
C ALA A 672 -3.73 -6.07 -5.32
N HIS A 673 -4.85 -6.66 -4.89
CA HIS A 673 -5.46 -7.80 -5.55
C HIS A 673 -5.88 -7.46 -6.97
N ALA A 674 -6.54 -6.31 -7.18
CA ALA A 674 -6.95 -5.86 -8.51
C ALA A 674 -5.74 -5.64 -9.44
N PHE A 675 -4.68 -5.01 -8.93
CA PHE A 675 -3.44 -4.77 -9.66
C PHE A 675 -2.76 -6.08 -10.06
N VAL A 676 -2.56 -7.01 -9.12
CA VAL A 676 -1.95 -8.32 -9.40
C VAL A 676 -2.84 -9.13 -10.36
N SER A 677 -4.17 -9.14 -10.17
CA SER A 677 -5.10 -9.84 -11.07
C SER A 677 -5.05 -9.33 -12.52
N ARG A 678 -4.78 -8.02 -12.68
CA ARG A 678 -4.72 -7.37 -14.00
C ARG A 678 -3.42 -7.69 -14.73
N HIS A 679 -2.32 -7.81 -14.00
CA HIS A 679 -0.98 -7.90 -14.58
C HIS A 679 -0.32 -9.27 -14.41
N ALA A 680 -0.84 -10.17 -13.59
CA ALA A 680 -0.29 -11.50 -13.37
C ALA A 680 -1.34 -12.58 -13.62
N THR A 681 -0.87 -13.83 -13.74
CA THR A 681 -1.75 -14.99 -13.74
C THR A 681 -2.36 -15.21 -12.35
N ALA A 682 -3.54 -15.82 -12.30
CA ALA A 682 -4.25 -16.11 -11.05
C ALA A 682 -3.43 -16.97 -10.06
N ALA A 683 -2.43 -17.73 -10.54
CA ALA A 683 -1.55 -18.54 -9.71
C ALA A 683 -0.79 -17.73 -8.63
N TRP A 684 -0.50 -16.46 -8.90
CA TRP A 684 0.16 -15.56 -7.94
C TRP A 684 -0.74 -15.14 -6.77
N LEU A 685 -2.06 -15.23 -6.93
CA LEU A 685 -3.05 -14.93 -5.90
C LEU A 685 -3.49 -16.17 -5.12
N ARG A 686 -2.88 -17.32 -5.38
CA ARG A 686 -3.21 -18.57 -4.69
C ARG A 686 -3.14 -18.48 -3.15
N PRO A 687 -2.15 -17.82 -2.50
CA PRO A 687 -2.18 -17.65 -1.05
C PRO A 687 -3.39 -16.85 -0.57
N PHE A 688 -3.88 -15.90 -1.36
CA PHE A 688 -5.11 -15.20 -1.05
C PHE A 688 -6.32 -16.12 -1.21
N ASP A 689 -6.39 -16.94 -2.25
CA ASP A 689 -7.53 -17.85 -2.45
C ASP A 689 -7.56 -19.02 -1.44
N ASP A 690 -6.41 -19.56 -1.02
CA ASP A 690 -6.29 -20.77 -0.19
C ASP A 690 -6.29 -20.51 1.32
N CYS A 691 -5.90 -19.32 1.79
CA CYS A 691 -5.89 -18.96 3.21
C CYS A 691 -7.23 -18.32 3.63
N ALA A 692 -7.73 -18.71 4.80
CA ALA A 692 -9.00 -18.21 5.34
C ALA A 692 -8.96 -16.69 5.54
N ARG A 693 -7.87 -16.20 6.13
CA ARG A 693 -7.60 -14.78 6.38
C ARG A 693 -6.30 -14.39 5.68
N CYS A 694 -6.38 -13.46 4.72
CA CYS A 694 -5.23 -13.06 3.93
C CYS A 694 -5.34 -11.62 3.44
N THR A 695 -4.30 -10.81 3.67
CA THR A 695 -4.21 -9.43 3.18
C THR A 695 -3.13 -9.30 2.11
N LEU A 696 -3.21 -8.25 1.28
CA LEU A 696 -2.19 -7.93 0.28
C LEU A 696 -1.67 -6.51 0.52
N HIS A 697 -0.36 -6.31 0.42
CA HIS A 697 0.27 -5.01 0.67
C HIS A 697 1.35 -4.70 -0.36
N PHE A 698 1.39 -3.43 -0.80
CA PHE A 698 2.50 -2.91 -1.60
C PHE A 698 3.65 -2.53 -0.66
N VAL A 699 4.82 -3.15 -0.85
CA VAL A 699 6.00 -2.87 -0.02
C VAL A 699 7.25 -2.68 -0.88
N ALA A 700 8.16 -1.85 -0.38
CA ALA A 700 9.51 -1.74 -0.93
C ALA A 700 10.50 -1.81 0.22
N ALA A 701 11.30 -2.87 0.28
CA ALA A 701 12.32 -3.01 1.32
C ALA A 701 13.48 -2.04 1.14
N THR A 702 13.86 -1.76 -0.11
CA THR A 702 15.05 -0.98 -0.46
C THR A 702 14.73 0.37 -1.09
N GLY A 703 13.56 0.50 -1.73
CA GLY A 703 13.14 1.74 -2.39
C GLY A 703 13.95 2.10 -3.64
N GLY A 704 14.59 1.11 -4.26
CA GLY A 704 15.39 1.26 -5.47
C GLY A 704 16.23 0.01 -5.75
N GLN A 705 16.81 -0.04 -6.95
CA GLN A 705 17.66 -1.15 -7.39
C GLN A 705 19.11 -0.98 -6.93
N ALA A 706 19.75 -2.11 -6.60
CA ALA A 706 21.18 -2.15 -6.37
C ALA A 706 21.96 -2.02 -7.70
N ARG A 707 23.13 -1.39 -7.62
CA ARG A 707 24.14 -1.30 -8.68
C ARG A 707 25.49 -1.55 -8.02
N ASP A 708 26.24 -2.51 -8.55
CA ASP A 708 27.57 -2.88 -8.04
C ASP A 708 27.53 -3.14 -6.51
N ASP A 709 26.59 -3.99 -6.09
CA ASP A 709 26.30 -4.38 -4.69
C ASP A 709 25.91 -3.22 -3.75
N ARG A 710 25.48 -2.07 -4.30
CA ARG A 710 25.06 -0.90 -3.51
C ARG A 710 23.78 -0.24 -3.99
N PHE A 711 23.03 0.36 -3.07
CA PHE A 711 21.86 1.20 -3.37
C PHE A 711 22.31 2.66 -3.56
N PRO A 712 22.33 3.18 -4.80
CA PRO A 712 22.92 4.49 -5.11
C PRO A 712 22.21 5.66 -4.41
N HIS A 713 20.92 5.51 -4.13
CA HIS A 713 20.07 6.51 -3.46
C HIS A 713 19.83 6.20 -1.98
N GLY A 714 20.62 5.27 -1.43
CA GLY A 714 20.41 4.70 -0.10
C GLY A 714 19.15 3.82 -0.02
N VAL A 715 18.99 3.13 1.10
CA VAL A 715 17.82 2.29 1.37
C VAL A 715 16.68 3.15 1.91
N ARG A 716 15.51 3.02 1.29
CA ARG A 716 14.28 3.76 1.63
C ARG A 716 13.12 2.77 1.79
N PRO A 717 13.03 2.08 2.94
CA PRO A 717 11.90 1.20 3.22
C PRO A 717 10.57 1.95 3.11
N ARG A 718 9.57 1.33 2.49
CA ARG A 718 8.20 1.84 2.39
C ARG A 718 7.23 0.75 2.78
N ARG A 719 6.40 1.04 3.78
CA ARG A 719 5.29 0.18 4.25
C ARG A 719 5.70 -1.24 4.65
N VAL A 720 6.97 -1.48 4.97
CA VAL A 720 7.49 -2.83 5.28
C VAL A 720 6.81 -3.45 6.51
N LEU A 721 6.29 -2.64 7.43
CA LEU A 721 5.52 -3.12 8.59
C LEU A 721 4.06 -3.49 8.29
N ALA A 722 3.52 -3.12 7.12
CA ALA A 722 2.10 -3.34 6.82
C ALA A 722 1.70 -4.84 6.85
N PRO A 723 2.46 -5.77 6.22
CA PRO A 723 2.17 -7.19 6.34
C PRO A 723 2.23 -7.70 7.79
N LEU A 724 3.21 -7.23 8.57
CA LEU A 724 3.41 -7.65 9.95
C LEU A 724 2.26 -7.19 10.86
N LEU A 725 1.81 -5.94 10.70
CA LEU A 725 0.66 -5.40 11.43
C LEU A 725 -0.63 -6.18 11.10
N SER A 726 -0.86 -6.55 9.84
CA SER A 726 -2.00 -7.39 9.47
C SER A 726 -1.94 -8.77 10.12
N ILE A 727 -0.76 -9.39 10.19
CA ILE A 727 -0.56 -10.67 10.91
C ILE A 727 -0.83 -10.49 12.41
N PHE A 728 -0.31 -9.43 13.02
CA PHE A 728 -0.56 -9.13 14.44
C PHE A 728 -2.04 -8.86 14.73
N ALA A 729 -2.76 -8.21 13.81
CA ALA A 729 -4.21 -8.04 13.88
C ALA A 729 -4.93 -9.41 13.89
N MET A 730 -4.63 -10.27 12.90
CA MET A 730 -5.24 -11.59 12.77
C MET A 730 -4.89 -12.56 13.92
N CYS A 731 -3.75 -12.34 14.58
CA CYS A 731 -3.29 -13.13 15.72
C CYS A 731 -3.72 -12.55 17.08
N GLY A 732 -4.49 -11.45 17.11
CA GLY A 732 -5.00 -10.84 18.34
C GLY A 732 -3.97 -10.10 19.19
N LEU A 733 -2.83 -9.71 18.61
CA LEU A 733 -1.80 -8.93 19.30
C LEU A 733 -2.10 -7.43 19.36
N LEU A 734 -2.84 -6.91 18.38
CA LEU A 734 -3.19 -5.49 18.32
C LEU A 734 -4.36 -5.16 19.28
N PRO A 735 -4.21 -4.13 20.15
CA PRO A 735 -5.30 -3.67 21.00
C PRO A 735 -6.49 -3.13 20.20
N GLY A 736 -7.72 -3.45 20.62
CA GLY A 736 -8.95 -2.87 20.06
C GLY A 736 -9.31 -3.33 18.64
N VAL A 737 -8.64 -4.36 18.12
CA VAL A 737 -8.92 -4.94 16.79
C VAL A 737 -9.62 -6.29 16.96
N ASP A 738 -10.73 -6.48 16.25
CA ASP A 738 -11.35 -7.81 16.15
C ASP A 738 -10.52 -8.71 15.22
N HIS A 739 -9.77 -9.63 15.83
CA HIS A 739 -8.91 -10.58 15.12
C HIS A 739 -9.68 -11.58 14.25
N ARG A 740 -10.98 -11.79 14.50
CA ARG A 740 -11.82 -12.70 13.67
C ARG A 740 -12.19 -12.05 12.34
N GLU A 741 -12.39 -10.73 12.34
CA GLU A 741 -12.72 -9.92 11.18
C GLU A 741 -11.47 -9.42 10.43
N ALA A 742 -10.31 -9.38 11.08
CA ALA A 742 -9.05 -9.01 10.44
C ALA A 742 -8.69 -9.98 9.29
N GLY A 743 -8.35 -9.43 8.12
CA GLY A 743 -7.93 -10.21 6.95
C GLY A 743 -9.07 -10.86 6.16
N ILE A 744 -10.31 -10.47 6.43
CA ILE A 744 -11.52 -10.82 5.67
C ILE A 744 -12.23 -9.54 5.23
#